data_AF-A0A9W7ECL3-F1
#
_entry.id   AF-A0A9W7ECL3-F1
#
_cell.length_a   1.000
_cell.length_b   1.000
_cell.length_c   1.000
_cell.angle_alpha   90.00
_cell.angle_beta   90.00
_cell.angle_gamma   90.00
#
_symmetry.space_group_name_H-M   'P 1'
#
loop_
_entity.id
_entity.type
_entity.pdbx_description
1 polymer ?
#
loop_
_entity_poly.entity_id
_entity_poly.type
_entity_poly.pdbx_seq_one_letter_code
_entity_poly.pdbx_strand_id
1 'polypeptide(L)'
;MRVLSFLAATLPTIALGQTCPPEYSADDNSYSLSQYGEDRNLCTNACNIAGYCCTLGSGGCNAVPCNTGCHIAWWTETVDECYAECDRANSMSCEYTWHHVEVADLNLNPSWAWGVGVSKCTGAEQCGCDANADPSWGTANDCSTSACHAGCDLANADSLRSRFFHGETVKIDTQIGLISATLLDAINKLTRHFDGTTALSSTDLEAAAQQFYDNSALLETLMTTMEAALDLVDVYESSKGPLFIGGTSSGFNREGSVGDSHHEARIMLKVQQAVLDNVFSGSLPEMLGITADLLNENIIEPCTSFLQGRKWQTANFFPGSVDAPSDTSAVYDVAINATMKKYWGKEVCFCDEPILKPLGFYLPPGEIGTVEVPQRVVDAGGFRVQVGAHIADHSDKSFHSRMDRVTTTYDIKNKTTHFANPLGGGIYILVPYQANEELVTVKVGGGVVKTPIYSATSVKLTSEEEWNEVRTAPGVWADFESDKYLMQVPREWIYGLGYTHVKELMEGYEKAMVGINEMNGYVPSSVVNKHTLYLQPDLQIRRVAYGVGYPQINQLLNCDENGPRANGPSGASTHWLVNNPVDWSVTYHEAGHCQLQSMYRGETEASNNLFHAYVRNVKFNISFDVAFAGSLGHAVLTPDQAAVDWMVTEQYGNGEEMDYSNTPDDQFRYQQRGYGKYADMARLWGWNSIINFYHTEHLEFMAGATNTGEGLHKVDSRTLRLGMAAGVDLRPLIDFWGIDSVDSVALKQKTVENGLKPSKKLKELFEHYATLIPMNEGEFNAHFDAVWPGKRRNPGDCADVRYGCGWYNVRMDVWDLAEAQKAKERLLAFIEDEYGGVVDWADEDDVQLPGGVGGEGGDEEVEEGDGLEEEGGSPMTGAPTVAPVEPESGLLEEVESWVENNLIIVVGAGAGIVLLGIGFLLYSCMGEKVKAKGKGMGKGGKNMGRSGMKQMELL
;
A
#
# COMPACT_ATOMS: atom_id res chain seq x y z
N MET A 1 -49.18 -44.28 28.70
CA MET A 1 -49.70 -43.63 27.48
C MET A 1 -49.16 -42.20 27.46
N ARG A 2 -48.32 -41.93 26.45
CA ARG A 2 -47.78 -40.64 25.98
C ARG A 2 -46.88 -39.81 26.91
N VAL A 3 -45.59 -39.97 26.60
CA VAL A 3 -44.42 -39.13 26.83
C VAL A 3 -44.07 -38.49 25.46
N LEU A 4 -43.39 -37.34 25.48
CA LEU A 4 -42.72 -36.59 24.39
C LEU A 4 -43.59 -35.71 23.46
N SER A 5 -43.40 -34.39 23.61
CA SER A 5 -43.23 -33.40 22.52
C SER A 5 -42.84 -32.08 23.17
N PHE A 6 -41.62 -31.57 22.88
CA PHE A 6 -41.20 -30.16 22.76
C PHE A 6 -39.68 -30.08 22.93
N LEU A 7 -38.99 -30.45 21.86
CA LEU A 7 -37.59 -30.13 21.56
C LEU A 7 -37.54 -30.07 20.03
N ALA A 8 -37.79 -28.88 19.50
CA ALA A 8 -37.56 -28.53 18.11
C ALA A 8 -36.79 -27.22 18.13
N ALA A 9 -35.55 -27.30 18.62
CA ALA A 9 -34.52 -26.35 18.23
C ALA A 9 -34.21 -26.64 16.77
N THR A 10 -34.19 -25.59 15.97
CA THR A 10 -33.81 -25.56 14.55
C THR A 10 -32.41 -26.14 14.38
N LEU A 11 -32.33 -27.44 14.09
CA LEU A 11 -31.19 -28.05 13.42
C LEU A 11 -31.13 -27.47 12.01
N PRO A 12 -29.94 -27.11 11.49
CA PRO A 12 -29.81 -26.76 10.09
C PRO A 12 -30.29 -27.95 9.26
N THR A 13 -31.13 -27.68 8.26
CA THR A 13 -31.43 -28.63 7.20
C THR A 13 -30.13 -28.92 6.45
N ILE A 14 -29.39 -29.93 6.92
CA ILE A 14 -28.33 -30.58 6.14
C ILE A 14 -29.02 -31.08 4.88
N ALA A 15 -28.64 -30.53 3.73
CA ALA A 15 -29.03 -31.07 2.44
C ALA A 15 -28.61 -32.54 2.41
N LEU A 16 -29.59 -33.45 2.30
CA LEU A 16 -29.35 -34.87 2.10
C LEU A 16 -28.52 -35.05 0.82
N GLY A 17 -27.20 -35.27 0.97
CA GLY A 17 -26.33 -35.63 -0.16
C GLY A 17 -24.95 -34.96 -0.23
N GLN A 18 -24.60 -33.96 0.59
CA GLN A 18 -23.25 -33.37 0.56
C GLN A 18 -22.23 -34.31 1.23
N THR A 19 -21.20 -34.72 0.48
CA THR A 19 -20.02 -35.41 1.01
C THR A 19 -19.01 -34.38 1.50
N CYS A 20 -18.32 -34.68 2.60
CA CYS A 20 -17.16 -33.92 3.05
C CYS A 20 -15.89 -34.78 2.92
N PRO A 21 -14.85 -34.27 2.27
CA PRO A 21 -14.94 -33.24 1.24
C PRO A 21 -15.83 -33.72 0.07
N PRO A 22 -16.22 -32.84 -0.86
CA PRO A 22 -16.84 -33.26 -2.11
C PRO A 22 -15.99 -34.33 -2.79
N GLU A 23 -16.61 -35.41 -3.30
CA GLU A 23 -15.85 -36.38 -4.11
C GLU A 23 -15.37 -35.68 -5.37
N TYR A 24 -14.06 -35.64 -5.58
CA TYR A 24 -13.50 -34.96 -6.74
C TYR A 24 -13.85 -35.71 -8.03
N SER A 25 -14.44 -34.96 -8.95
CA SER A 25 -14.55 -35.32 -10.36
C SER A 25 -14.20 -34.10 -11.19
N ALA A 26 -13.20 -34.23 -12.07
CA ALA A 26 -12.89 -33.18 -13.04
C ALA A 26 -14.12 -32.88 -13.90
N ASP A 27 -14.45 -31.60 -14.10
CA ASP A 27 -15.49 -31.21 -15.07
C ASP A 27 -15.06 -31.60 -16.49
N ASP A 28 -16.02 -31.82 -17.39
CA ASP A 28 -15.76 -32.22 -18.79
C ASP A 28 -14.88 -31.22 -19.58
N ASN A 29 -14.75 -29.97 -19.11
CA ASN A 29 -13.90 -28.91 -19.70
C ASN A 29 -12.76 -28.45 -18.75
N SER A 30 -12.30 -29.34 -17.87
CA SER A 30 -11.16 -29.08 -16.96
C SER A 30 -9.87 -29.69 -17.48
N TYR A 31 -8.78 -28.93 -17.37
CA TYR A 31 -7.46 -29.32 -17.84
C TYR A 31 -6.41 -29.09 -16.77
N SER A 32 -5.41 -29.98 -16.68
CA SER A 32 -4.28 -29.73 -15.78
C SER A 32 -3.47 -28.54 -16.25
N LEU A 33 -2.84 -27.84 -15.30
CA LEU A 33 -1.88 -26.79 -15.61
C LEU A 33 -0.72 -27.33 -16.50
N SER A 34 -0.26 -28.56 -16.26
CA SER A 34 0.75 -29.22 -17.09
C SER A 34 0.27 -29.40 -18.54
N GLN A 35 -0.99 -29.79 -18.73
CA GLN A 35 -1.55 -30.01 -20.06
C GLN A 35 -1.63 -28.71 -20.86
N TYR A 36 -2.11 -27.62 -20.24
CA TYR A 36 -2.03 -26.31 -20.86
C TYR A 36 -0.58 -25.98 -21.24
N GLY A 37 0.38 -26.16 -20.33
CA GLY A 37 1.79 -25.89 -20.60
C GLY A 37 2.37 -26.71 -21.75
N GLU A 38 2.05 -28.00 -21.84
CA GLU A 38 2.47 -28.88 -22.93
C GLU A 38 1.92 -28.42 -24.29
N ASP A 39 0.62 -28.20 -24.36
CA ASP A 39 -0.04 -27.83 -25.61
C ASP A 39 0.36 -26.40 -26.06
N ARG A 40 0.46 -25.48 -25.10
CA ARG A 40 1.03 -24.15 -25.25
C ARG A 40 2.42 -24.19 -25.88
N ASN A 41 3.28 -25.08 -25.39
CA ASN A 41 4.64 -25.26 -25.93
C ASN A 41 4.64 -25.85 -27.34
N LEU A 42 3.71 -26.76 -27.67
CA LEU A 42 3.56 -27.28 -29.03
C LEU A 42 3.24 -26.18 -30.04
N CYS A 43 2.29 -25.30 -29.73
CA CYS A 43 1.94 -24.18 -30.61
C CYS A 43 3.05 -23.11 -30.65
N THR A 44 3.71 -22.85 -29.53
CA THR A 44 4.88 -21.95 -29.49
C THR A 44 6.03 -22.46 -30.37
N ASN A 45 6.29 -23.77 -30.38
CA ASN A 45 7.25 -24.37 -31.29
C ASN A 45 6.83 -24.24 -32.76
N ALA A 46 5.54 -24.32 -33.07
CA ALA A 46 5.02 -24.08 -34.41
C ALA A 46 5.23 -22.61 -34.84
N CYS A 47 5.01 -21.65 -33.93
CA CYS A 47 5.35 -20.23 -34.14
C CYS A 47 6.84 -20.05 -34.48
N ASN A 48 7.73 -20.69 -33.71
CA ASN A 48 9.18 -20.65 -33.94
C ASN A 48 9.57 -21.18 -35.33
N ILE A 49 8.97 -22.29 -35.76
CA ILE A 49 9.19 -22.88 -37.09
C ILE A 49 8.67 -21.93 -38.19
N ALA A 50 7.57 -21.23 -37.95
CA ALA A 50 7.00 -20.24 -38.85
C ALA A 50 7.75 -18.90 -38.89
N GLY A 51 8.82 -18.76 -38.08
CA GLY A 51 9.66 -17.57 -38.05
C GLY A 51 9.18 -16.46 -37.11
N TYR A 52 8.37 -16.80 -36.10
CA TYR A 52 8.03 -15.94 -34.97
C TYR A 52 8.82 -16.39 -33.74
N CYS A 53 9.57 -15.49 -33.12
CA CYS A 53 10.62 -15.86 -32.18
C CYS A 53 10.28 -15.55 -30.71
N CYS A 54 9.24 -14.74 -30.46
CA CYS A 54 8.82 -14.39 -29.10
C CYS A 54 8.10 -15.56 -28.41
N THR A 55 8.77 -16.22 -27.45
CA THR A 55 8.26 -17.46 -26.82
C THR A 55 7.71 -17.27 -25.41
N LEU A 56 8.03 -16.16 -24.75
CA LEU A 56 7.76 -15.89 -23.34
C LEU A 56 6.59 -14.93 -23.10
N GLY A 57 5.72 -14.73 -24.09
CA GLY A 57 4.54 -13.87 -23.93
C GLY A 57 4.93 -12.41 -23.74
N SER A 58 6.05 -11.99 -24.32
CA SER A 58 6.45 -10.59 -24.42
C SER A 58 6.57 -10.24 -25.90
N GLY A 59 5.98 -9.12 -26.29
CA GLY A 59 5.94 -8.63 -27.67
C GLY A 59 6.79 -7.39 -27.87
N GLY A 60 7.20 -7.14 -29.12
CA GLY A 60 7.76 -5.87 -29.57
C GLY A 60 6.74 -5.06 -30.38
N CYS A 61 7.00 -3.78 -30.59
CA CYS A 61 6.27 -2.92 -31.54
C CYS A 61 4.76 -2.69 -31.26
N ASN A 62 4.31 -2.72 -30.00
CA ASN A 62 2.90 -2.55 -29.60
C ASN A 62 1.94 -3.62 -30.17
N ALA A 63 2.48 -4.75 -30.65
CA ALA A 63 1.70 -5.88 -31.15
C ALA A 63 1.90 -7.10 -30.25
N VAL A 64 0.84 -7.88 -30.04
CA VAL A 64 0.93 -9.15 -29.33
C VAL A 64 1.54 -10.24 -30.23
N PRO A 65 2.51 -11.03 -29.74
CA PRO A 65 3.26 -12.00 -30.54
C PRO A 65 2.45 -13.24 -30.92
N CYS A 66 2.99 -14.06 -31.84
CA CYS A 66 2.37 -15.31 -32.30
C CYS A 66 2.02 -16.27 -31.17
N ASN A 67 2.92 -16.42 -30.19
CA ASN A 67 2.58 -17.26 -29.05
C ASN A 67 1.35 -16.69 -28.32
N THR A 68 1.13 -15.38 -28.17
CA THR A 68 -0.10 -14.86 -27.50
C THR A 68 -1.36 -15.35 -28.21
N GLY A 69 -1.35 -15.46 -29.54
CA GLY A 69 -2.41 -16.10 -30.31
C GLY A 69 -2.67 -17.55 -29.92
N CYS A 70 -1.62 -18.34 -29.71
CA CYS A 70 -1.77 -19.70 -29.18
C CYS A 70 -2.41 -19.74 -27.76
N HIS A 71 -2.38 -18.64 -26.99
CA HIS A 71 -2.86 -18.62 -25.60
C HIS A 71 -4.33 -18.31 -25.66
N ILE A 72 -4.65 -17.26 -26.40
CA ILE A 72 -6.01 -16.90 -26.75
C ILE A 72 -6.74 -18.09 -27.37
N ALA A 73 -6.13 -18.79 -28.34
CA ALA A 73 -6.70 -19.96 -28.98
C ALA A 73 -7.06 -21.09 -28.01
N TRP A 74 -6.36 -21.20 -26.88
CA TRP A 74 -6.68 -22.20 -25.85
C TRP A 74 -8.05 -21.92 -25.20
N TRP A 75 -8.33 -20.64 -24.96
CA TRP A 75 -9.47 -20.14 -24.20
C TRP A 75 -10.67 -19.70 -25.06
N THR A 76 -10.57 -19.72 -26.38
CA THR A 76 -11.69 -19.40 -27.30
C THR A 76 -12.36 -20.66 -27.84
N GLU A 77 -13.57 -20.61 -28.40
CA GLU A 77 -14.21 -21.79 -29.04
C GLU A 77 -13.89 -21.87 -30.54
N THR A 78 -13.63 -20.72 -31.16
CA THR A 78 -13.43 -20.59 -32.59
C THR A 78 -12.21 -19.75 -32.94
N VAL A 79 -11.68 -19.95 -34.15
CA VAL A 79 -10.57 -19.14 -34.67
C VAL A 79 -10.97 -17.67 -34.83
N ASP A 80 -12.24 -17.40 -35.11
CA ASP A 80 -12.77 -16.04 -35.26
C ASP A 80 -12.80 -15.29 -33.91
N GLU A 81 -13.17 -15.97 -32.82
CA GLU A 81 -13.05 -15.43 -31.46
C GLU A 81 -11.60 -15.17 -31.09
N CYS A 82 -10.69 -16.09 -31.45
CA CYS A 82 -9.26 -15.90 -31.24
C CYS A 82 -8.74 -14.65 -31.95
N TYR A 83 -9.19 -14.40 -33.18
CA TYR A 83 -8.87 -13.16 -33.89
C TYR A 83 -9.43 -11.92 -33.24
N ALA A 84 -10.71 -11.95 -32.83
CA ALA A 84 -11.34 -10.81 -32.16
C ALA A 84 -10.60 -10.42 -30.88
N GLU A 85 -10.16 -11.43 -30.10
CA GLU A 85 -9.43 -11.20 -28.87
C GLU A 85 -7.97 -10.78 -29.13
N CYS A 86 -7.31 -11.32 -30.16
CA CYS A 86 -6.02 -10.80 -30.63
C CYS A 86 -6.11 -9.31 -31.04
N ASP A 87 -7.19 -8.92 -31.72
CA ASP A 87 -7.43 -7.54 -32.15
C ASP A 87 -7.71 -6.64 -30.95
N ARG A 88 -8.48 -7.12 -29.96
CA ARG A 88 -8.68 -6.45 -28.67
C ARG A 88 -7.35 -6.25 -27.95
N ALA A 89 -6.55 -7.30 -27.80
CA ALA A 89 -5.24 -7.26 -27.18
C ALA A 89 -4.29 -6.27 -27.89
N ASN A 90 -4.32 -6.23 -29.22
CA ASN A 90 -3.55 -5.26 -30.01
C ASN A 90 -4.04 -3.82 -29.83
N SER A 91 -5.34 -3.61 -29.61
CA SER A 91 -5.91 -2.27 -29.36
C SER A 91 -5.61 -1.70 -27.97
N MET A 92 -5.26 -2.55 -26.99
CA MET A 92 -4.89 -2.13 -25.63
C MET A 92 -3.52 -1.42 -25.59
N SER A 93 -3.21 -0.74 -24.49
CA SER A 93 -1.88 -0.19 -24.21
C SER A 93 -0.85 -1.31 -23.97
N CYS A 94 0.32 -1.01 -23.40
CA CYS A 94 1.48 -1.91 -23.30
C CYS A 94 1.27 -3.28 -22.63
N GLU A 95 0.11 -3.54 -22.03
CA GLU A 95 -0.14 -4.69 -21.17
C GLU A 95 -1.43 -5.42 -21.55
N TYR A 96 -1.40 -6.74 -21.41
CA TYR A 96 -2.54 -7.62 -21.63
C TYR A 96 -2.50 -8.78 -20.63
N THR A 97 -3.62 -9.10 -19.98
CA THR A 97 -3.64 -10.04 -18.83
C THR A 97 -4.70 -11.13 -18.92
N TRP A 98 -5.51 -11.14 -19.99
CA TRP A 98 -6.64 -12.06 -20.13
C TRP A 98 -6.18 -13.51 -19.98
N HIS A 99 -6.83 -14.26 -19.08
CA HIS A 99 -6.54 -15.63 -18.68
C HIS A 99 -5.09 -15.98 -18.25
N HIS A 100 -4.25 -14.99 -17.91
CA HIS A 100 -2.88 -15.25 -17.45
C HIS A 100 -2.79 -15.59 -15.96
N VAL A 101 -3.80 -15.21 -15.16
CA VAL A 101 -3.87 -15.51 -13.72
C VAL A 101 -3.94 -17.02 -13.50
N GLU A 102 -4.73 -17.70 -14.32
CA GLU A 102 -5.04 -19.12 -14.26
C GLU A 102 -3.83 -20.00 -14.59
N VAL A 103 -2.80 -19.41 -15.22
CA VAL A 103 -1.59 -20.13 -15.68
C VAL A 103 -0.28 -19.52 -15.16
N ALA A 104 -0.40 -18.63 -14.18
CA ALA A 104 0.66 -17.93 -13.46
C ALA A 104 1.88 -18.81 -13.12
N ASP A 105 1.61 -19.99 -12.57
CA ASP A 105 2.62 -20.84 -11.94
C ASP A 105 3.54 -21.57 -12.93
N LEU A 106 3.21 -21.56 -14.23
CA LEU A 106 4.05 -22.22 -15.24
C LEU A 106 5.28 -21.40 -15.64
N ASN A 107 5.40 -20.16 -15.17
CA ASN A 107 6.48 -19.24 -15.53
C ASN A 107 6.70 -19.13 -17.06
N LEU A 108 5.61 -19.29 -17.83
CA LEU A 108 5.59 -19.14 -19.30
C LEU A 108 5.55 -17.66 -19.71
N ASN A 109 5.44 -16.77 -18.73
CA ASN A 109 5.49 -15.33 -18.87
C ASN A 109 6.37 -14.73 -17.75
N PRO A 110 7.54 -14.17 -18.07
CA PRO A 110 8.47 -13.59 -17.11
C PRO A 110 7.96 -12.26 -16.53
N SER A 111 6.96 -11.63 -17.16
CA SER A 111 6.34 -10.39 -16.66
C SER A 111 5.25 -10.67 -15.62
N TRP A 112 4.86 -11.94 -15.41
CA TRP A 112 3.80 -12.31 -14.47
C TRP A 112 4.12 -11.92 -13.03
N ALA A 113 5.40 -11.89 -12.67
CA ALA A 113 5.90 -11.38 -11.39
C ALA A 113 5.56 -9.90 -11.13
N TRP A 114 4.85 -9.23 -12.05
CA TRP A 114 4.35 -7.86 -11.93
C TRP A 114 2.84 -7.76 -12.21
N GLY A 115 2.12 -8.90 -12.26
CA GLY A 115 0.69 -8.95 -12.61
C GLY A 115 0.39 -8.72 -14.10
N VAL A 116 1.43 -8.59 -14.93
CA VAL A 116 1.29 -8.35 -16.38
C VAL A 116 1.36 -9.68 -17.12
N GLY A 117 0.32 -10.05 -17.86
CA GLY A 117 0.26 -11.30 -18.64
C GLY A 117 1.11 -11.27 -19.90
N VAL A 118 1.10 -10.15 -20.62
CA VAL A 118 1.93 -9.89 -21.80
C VAL A 118 2.32 -8.43 -21.79
N SER A 119 3.63 -8.16 -21.82
CA SER A 119 4.15 -6.82 -22.09
C SER A 119 4.52 -6.72 -23.57
N LYS A 120 3.91 -5.80 -24.31
CA LYS A 120 4.15 -5.61 -25.76
C LYS A 120 4.93 -4.34 -26.12
N CYS A 121 5.41 -3.63 -25.10
CA CYS A 121 6.26 -2.42 -25.20
C CYS A 121 7.72 -2.67 -24.82
N THR A 122 8.10 -3.93 -24.61
CA THR A 122 9.44 -4.35 -24.22
C THR A 122 10.29 -4.74 -25.43
N GLY A 123 11.61 -4.52 -25.35
CA GLY A 123 12.55 -4.84 -26.43
C GLY A 123 12.79 -6.35 -26.61
N ALA A 124 13.30 -6.74 -27.78
CA ALA A 124 13.45 -8.14 -28.18
C ALA A 124 14.40 -8.99 -27.30
N GLU A 125 15.28 -8.35 -26.53
CA GLU A 125 16.14 -9.03 -25.56
C GLU A 125 15.34 -9.70 -24.43
N GLN A 126 14.13 -9.18 -24.14
CA GLN A 126 13.23 -9.71 -23.11
C GLN A 126 12.25 -10.76 -23.64
N CYS A 127 12.11 -10.93 -24.96
CA CYS A 127 11.16 -11.88 -25.57
C CYS A 127 11.77 -13.26 -25.94
N GLY A 128 13.06 -13.47 -25.67
CA GLY A 128 13.72 -14.78 -25.79
C GLY A 128 14.40 -15.08 -27.14
N CYS A 129 14.67 -14.06 -27.96
CA CYS A 129 15.30 -14.22 -29.26
C CYS A 129 16.84 -14.35 -29.23
N ASP A 130 17.42 -14.96 -30.27
CA ASP A 130 18.89 -15.07 -30.42
C ASP A 130 19.54 -13.67 -30.47
N ALA A 131 20.66 -13.50 -29.77
CA ALA A 131 21.43 -12.26 -29.65
C ALA A 131 22.00 -11.72 -30.98
N ASN A 132 21.84 -12.47 -32.07
CA ASN A 132 22.23 -12.08 -33.43
C ASN A 132 21.07 -11.54 -34.28
N ALA A 133 19.83 -11.53 -33.77
CA ALA A 133 18.72 -10.82 -34.38
C ALA A 133 18.90 -9.30 -34.18
N ASP A 134 18.40 -8.49 -35.11
CA ASP A 134 18.51 -7.03 -35.06
C ASP A 134 18.12 -6.50 -33.66
N PRO A 135 19.00 -5.73 -32.97
CA PRO A 135 18.72 -5.20 -31.63
C PRO A 135 17.55 -4.20 -31.59
N SER A 136 16.99 -3.83 -32.75
CA SER A 136 15.75 -3.06 -32.84
C SER A 136 14.51 -3.97 -32.94
N TRP A 137 13.89 -4.22 -31.79
CA TRP A 137 12.47 -4.59 -31.65
C TRP A 137 11.97 -5.97 -32.16
N GLY A 138 12.85 -6.90 -32.54
CA GLY A 138 12.46 -8.30 -32.84
C GLY A 138 12.52 -8.59 -34.34
N THR A 139 12.02 -9.74 -34.79
CA THR A 139 11.93 -10.00 -36.24
C THR A 139 10.77 -9.21 -36.85
N ALA A 140 10.84 -8.87 -38.14
CA ALA A 140 9.75 -8.18 -38.84
C ALA A 140 8.38 -8.89 -38.73
N ASN A 141 8.38 -10.21 -38.52
CA ASN A 141 7.16 -11.00 -38.36
C ASN A 141 6.53 -10.83 -36.97
N ASP A 142 7.35 -10.74 -35.91
CA ASP A 142 6.89 -10.59 -34.52
C ASP A 142 6.24 -9.21 -34.27
N CYS A 143 6.64 -8.20 -35.04
CA CYS A 143 6.09 -6.85 -35.00
C CYS A 143 4.84 -6.65 -35.87
N SER A 144 4.36 -7.68 -36.55
CA SER A 144 3.14 -7.57 -37.35
C SER A 144 1.89 -7.63 -36.45
N THR A 145 0.88 -6.81 -36.74
CA THR A 145 -0.45 -6.94 -36.10
C THR A 145 -1.10 -8.30 -36.39
N SER A 146 -0.64 -9.01 -37.43
CA SER A 146 -1.08 -10.36 -37.77
C SER A 146 -0.31 -11.47 -37.03
N ALA A 147 0.69 -11.15 -36.21
CA ALA A 147 1.50 -12.18 -35.53
C ALA A 147 0.62 -13.04 -34.62
N CYS A 148 -0.21 -12.41 -33.78
CA CYS A 148 -1.18 -13.10 -32.94
C CYS A 148 -2.16 -13.97 -33.75
N HIS A 149 -2.66 -13.46 -34.89
CA HIS A 149 -3.51 -14.26 -35.78
C HIS A 149 -2.77 -15.51 -36.30
N ALA A 150 -1.49 -15.42 -36.63
CA ALA A 150 -0.70 -16.59 -37.01
C ALA A 150 -0.65 -17.66 -35.91
N GLY A 151 -0.65 -17.25 -34.63
CA GLY A 151 -0.78 -18.17 -33.49
C GLY A 151 -2.13 -18.88 -33.47
N CYS A 152 -3.23 -18.14 -33.68
CA CYS A 152 -4.56 -18.72 -33.81
C CYS A 152 -4.64 -19.71 -34.99
N ASP A 153 -4.08 -19.35 -36.15
CA ASP A 153 -4.02 -20.21 -37.34
C ASP A 153 -3.25 -21.52 -37.07
N LEU A 154 -2.09 -21.42 -36.42
CA LEU A 154 -1.26 -22.58 -36.09
C LEU A 154 -1.95 -23.49 -35.07
N ALA A 155 -2.62 -22.92 -34.07
CA ALA A 155 -3.47 -23.66 -33.15
C ALA A 155 -4.66 -24.33 -33.88
N ASN A 156 -5.18 -23.69 -34.93
CA ASN A 156 -6.30 -24.18 -35.73
C ASN A 156 -5.89 -25.21 -36.81
N ALA A 157 -4.61 -25.42 -37.04
CA ALA A 157 -4.11 -26.41 -38.00
C ALA A 157 -4.49 -27.84 -37.58
N ASP A 158 -4.72 -28.73 -38.55
CA ASP A 158 -5.14 -30.13 -38.31
C ASP A 158 -4.27 -30.89 -37.29
N SER A 159 -2.99 -30.53 -37.17
CA SER A 159 -2.05 -31.15 -36.22
C SER A 159 -2.24 -30.73 -34.76
N LEU A 160 -2.84 -29.56 -34.50
CA LEU A 160 -3.00 -28.99 -33.16
C LEU A 160 -4.46 -28.74 -32.78
N ARG A 161 -5.39 -28.66 -33.74
CA ARG A 161 -6.79 -28.26 -33.51
C ARG A 161 -7.50 -29.02 -32.40
N SER A 162 -7.20 -30.31 -32.22
CA SER A 162 -7.83 -31.14 -31.18
C SER A 162 -7.34 -30.84 -29.76
N ARG A 163 -6.29 -30.02 -29.62
CA ARG A 163 -5.69 -29.55 -28.38
C ARG A 163 -5.97 -28.08 -28.13
N PHE A 164 -6.79 -27.43 -28.95
CA PHE A 164 -7.06 -26.00 -28.79
C PHE A 164 -8.54 -25.74 -29.02
N PHE A 165 -8.91 -24.52 -28.70
CA PHE A 165 -10.25 -23.99 -28.73
C PHE A 165 -11.25 -24.74 -27.86
N HIS A 166 -10.98 -24.70 -26.56
CA HIS A 166 -11.80 -25.32 -25.53
C HIS A 166 -12.94 -24.41 -25.03
N GLY A 167 -12.93 -23.13 -25.43
CA GLY A 167 -13.90 -22.12 -25.02
C GLY A 167 -13.58 -21.44 -23.68
N GLU A 168 -14.28 -20.33 -23.41
CA GLU A 168 -14.00 -19.49 -22.22
C GLU A 168 -14.40 -20.17 -20.90
N THR A 169 -15.10 -21.30 -20.97
CA THR A 169 -15.51 -22.08 -19.80
C THR A 169 -14.45 -23.06 -19.31
N VAL A 170 -13.26 -23.06 -19.91
CA VAL A 170 -12.12 -23.87 -19.45
C VAL A 170 -11.85 -23.58 -17.99
N LYS A 171 -11.53 -24.63 -17.24
CA LYS A 171 -10.97 -24.51 -15.90
C LYS A 171 -9.60 -25.14 -15.88
N ILE A 172 -8.60 -24.38 -15.43
CA ILE A 172 -7.35 -25.00 -15.00
C ILE A 172 -7.64 -25.66 -13.66
N ASP A 173 -7.46 -26.96 -13.62
CA ASP A 173 -7.70 -27.76 -12.42
C ASP A 173 -6.36 -28.27 -11.92
N THR A 174 -5.96 -27.76 -10.76
CA THR A 174 -4.68 -28.09 -10.11
C THR A 174 -4.64 -29.52 -9.58
N GLN A 175 -5.78 -30.22 -9.55
CA GLN A 175 -5.92 -31.57 -9.02
C GLN A 175 -5.74 -32.64 -10.12
N ILE A 176 -5.94 -32.30 -11.39
CA ILE A 176 -5.74 -33.23 -12.52
C ILE A 176 -4.27 -33.65 -12.62
N GLY A 177 -4.02 -34.96 -12.59
CA GLY A 177 -2.69 -35.56 -12.70
C GLY A 177 -1.99 -35.81 -11.36
N LEU A 178 -2.55 -35.33 -10.26
CA LEU A 178 -2.07 -35.60 -8.91
C LEU A 178 -2.50 -36.98 -8.41
N ILE A 179 -1.76 -37.54 -7.44
CA ILE A 179 -1.99 -38.91 -6.95
C ILE A 179 -2.21 -38.89 -5.43
N SER A 180 -3.47 -39.10 -5.02
CA SER A 180 -3.86 -39.12 -3.60
C SER A 180 -3.12 -40.15 -2.76
N ALA A 181 -2.79 -41.31 -3.34
CA ALA A 181 -1.96 -42.32 -2.69
C ALA A 181 -0.54 -41.83 -2.38
N THR A 182 0.03 -40.98 -3.24
CA THR A 182 1.36 -40.38 -3.03
C THR A 182 1.29 -39.33 -1.91
N LEU A 183 0.24 -38.50 -1.90
CA LEU A 183 0.01 -37.55 -0.81
C LEU A 183 -0.12 -38.28 0.54
N LEU A 184 -0.97 -39.31 0.61
CA LEU A 184 -1.18 -40.07 1.85
C LEU A 184 0.09 -40.79 2.32
N ASP A 185 0.89 -41.35 1.41
CA ASP A 185 2.18 -41.96 1.74
C ASP A 185 3.17 -40.93 2.32
N ALA A 186 3.23 -39.73 1.71
CA ALA A 186 4.04 -38.63 2.21
C ALA A 186 3.62 -38.19 3.62
N ILE A 187 2.32 -37.97 3.84
CA ILE A 187 1.76 -37.62 5.15
C ILE A 187 2.15 -38.69 6.18
N ASN A 188 1.91 -39.96 5.89
CA ASN A 188 2.22 -41.06 6.80
C ASN A 188 3.72 -41.16 7.16
N LYS A 189 4.62 -40.91 6.20
CA LYS A 189 6.06 -40.84 6.45
C LYS A 189 6.42 -39.70 7.41
N LEU A 190 5.88 -38.52 7.18
CA LEU A 190 6.08 -37.36 8.05
C LEU A 190 5.52 -37.60 9.45
N THR A 191 4.31 -38.13 9.57
CA THR A 191 3.66 -38.43 10.85
C THR A 191 4.49 -39.40 11.68
N ARG A 192 4.93 -40.52 11.07
CA ARG A 192 5.77 -41.52 11.73
C ARG A 192 7.15 -40.99 12.11
N HIS A 193 7.63 -39.96 11.42
CA HIS A 193 8.88 -39.31 11.80
C HIS A 193 8.69 -38.45 13.06
N PHE A 194 7.65 -37.61 13.09
CA PHE A 194 7.41 -36.70 14.19
C PHE A 194 6.92 -37.41 15.46
N ASP A 195 6.13 -38.47 15.36
CA ASP A 195 5.71 -39.29 16.51
C ASP A 195 6.82 -40.21 17.05
N GLY A 196 7.98 -40.26 16.39
CA GLY A 196 9.14 -41.08 16.77
C GLY A 196 9.06 -42.56 16.39
N THR A 197 8.02 -42.99 15.67
CA THR A 197 7.84 -44.38 15.23
C THR A 197 8.87 -44.81 14.18
N THR A 198 9.27 -43.92 13.28
CA THR A 198 10.25 -44.19 12.22
C THR A 198 11.06 -42.94 11.91
N ALA A 199 12.31 -42.89 12.36
CA ALA A 199 13.21 -41.80 12.03
C ALA A 199 13.59 -41.84 10.54
N LEU A 200 13.27 -40.76 9.80
CA LEU A 200 13.74 -40.54 8.44
C LEU A 200 15.12 -39.88 8.47
N SER A 201 15.93 -40.14 7.44
CA SER A 201 17.11 -39.31 7.19
C SER A 201 16.66 -37.91 6.77
N SER A 202 17.51 -36.90 6.94
CA SER A 202 17.16 -35.54 6.53
C SER A 202 16.85 -35.43 5.02
N THR A 203 17.47 -36.28 4.18
CA THR A 203 17.15 -36.35 2.74
C THR A 203 15.78 -36.99 2.49
N ASP A 204 15.45 -38.08 3.18
CA ASP A 204 14.15 -38.74 3.03
C ASP A 204 13.01 -37.86 3.58
N LEU A 205 13.30 -37.08 4.62
CA LEU A 205 12.36 -36.12 5.20
C LEU A 205 12.03 -34.99 4.22
N GLU A 206 13.04 -34.42 3.54
CA GLU A 206 12.82 -33.41 2.50
C GLU A 206 12.06 -34.00 1.30
N ALA A 207 12.40 -35.23 0.89
CA ALA A 207 11.69 -35.90 -0.20
C ALA A 207 10.21 -36.14 0.14
N ALA A 208 9.90 -36.56 1.37
CA ALA A 208 8.52 -36.71 1.83
C ALA A 208 7.79 -35.35 1.89
N ALA A 209 8.45 -34.29 2.38
CA ALA A 209 7.89 -32.95 2.41
C ALA A 209 7.59 -32.41 1.00
N GLN A 210 8.49 -32.65 0.03
CA GLN A 210 8.28 -32.26 -1.36
C GLN A 210 7.12 -33.04 -1.98
N GLN A 211 7.04 -34.35 -1.76
CA GLN A 211 5.90 -35.16 -2.23
C GLN A 211 4.56 -34.69 -1.66
N PHE A 212 4.54 -34.28 -0.39
CA PHE A 212 3.37 -33.66 0.22
C PHE A 212 3.00 -32.37 -0.51
N TYR A 213 3.97 -31.45 -0.68
CA TYR A 213 3.73 -30.15 -1.30
C TYR A 213 3.21 -30.28 -2.74
N ASP A 214 3.87 -31.10 -3.55
CA ASP A 214 3.53 -31.35 -4.95
C ASP A 214 2.12 -31.92 -5.15
N ASN A 215 1.53 -32.53 -4.10
CA ASN A 215 0.20 -33.13 -4.16
C ASN A 215 -0.82 -32.42 -3.23
N SER A 216 -0.44 -31.30 -2.59
CA SER A 216 -1.24 -30.68 -1.53
C SER A 216 -2.60 -30.13 -1.98
N ALA A 217 -2.76 -29.82 -3.27
CA ALA A 217 -4.07 -29.46 -3.84
C ALA A 217 -5.12 -30.58 -3.70
N LEU A 218 -4.71 -31.83 -3.45
CA LEU A 218 -5.65 -32.93 -3.18
C LEU A 218 -6.16 -32.96 -1.73
N LEU A 219 -5.68 -32.10 -0.84
CA LEU A 219 -6.13 -32.07 0.56
C LEU A 219 -7.64 -31.81 0.67
N GLU A 220 -8.21 -31.02 -0.23
CA GLU A 220 -9.64 -30.69 -0.24
C GLU A 220 -10.52 -31.70 -1.00
N THR A 221 -9.97 -32.83 -1.44
CA THR A 221 -10.66 -33.78 -2.34
C THR A 221 -11.00 -35.11 -1.69
N LEU A 222 -10.27 -35.49 -0.65
CA LEU A 222 -10.42 -36.79 0.01
C LEU A 222 -10.30 -36.64 1.52
N MET A 223 -11.30 -37.15 2.24
CA MET A 223 -11.35 -37.07 3.71
C MET A 223 -10.11 -37.70 4.35
N THR A 224 -9.64 -38.82 3.82
CA THR A 224 -8.49 -39.55 4.39
C THR A 224 -7.18 -38.77 4.30
N THR A 225 -6.95 -37.99 3.25
CA THR A 225 -5.75 -37.15 3.13
C THR A 225 -5.90 -35.88 3.96
N MET A 226 -7.08 -35.25 3.94
CA MET A 226 -7.38 -34.08 4.77
C MET A 226 -7.17 -34.37 6.26
N GLU A 227 -7.79 -35.43 6.76
CA GLU A 227 -7.70 -35.85 8.16
C GLU A 227 -6.26 -36.17 8.55
N ALA A 228 -5.56 -36.96 7.73
CA ALA A 228 -4.18 -37.31 8.01
C ALA A 228 -3.25 -36.09 8.03
N ALA A 229 -3.48 -35.09 7.19
CA ALA A 229 -2.66 -33.87 7.16
C ALA A 229 -2.91 -32.97 8.37
N LEU A 230 -4.16 -32.86 8.83
CA LEU A 230 -4.48 -32.13 10.05
C LEU A 230 -3.91 -32.85 11.28
N ASP A 231 -4.02 -34.19 11.32
CA ASP A 231 -3.46 -35.01 12.40
C ASP A 231 -1.92 -34.94 12.43
N LEU A 232 -1.27 -34.81 11.27
CA LEU A 232 0.18 -34.59 11.16
C LEU A 232 0.60 -33.30 11.89
N VAL A 233 -0.17 -32.22 11.77
CA VAL A 233 0.10 -30.98 12.52
C VAL A 233 -0.04 -31.22 14.02
N ASP A 234 -1.12 -31.87 14.46
CA ASP A 234 -1.35 -32.19 15.88
C ASP A 234 -0.21 -33.03 16.48
N VAL A 235 0.28 -34.01 15.72
CA VAL A 235 1.42 -34.86 16.09
C VAL A 235 2.69 -34.03 16.21
N TYR A 236 2.95 -33.11 15.27
CA TYR A 236 4.11 -32.23 15.36
C TYR A 236 4.04 -31.32 16.59
N GLU A 237 2.93 -30.60 16.78
CA GLU A 237 2.79 -29.66 17.90
C GLU A 237 2.92 -30.38 19.25
N SER A 238 2.38 -31.60 19.36
CA SER A 238 2.48 -32.42 20.58
C SER A 238 3.88 -32.96 20.85
N SER A 239 4.67 -33.23 19.81
CA SER A 239 5.99 -33.88 19.93
C SER A 239 7.16 -32.91 19.93
N LYS A 240 7.09 -31.83 19.14
CA LYS A 240 8.15 -30.83 18.94
C LYS A 240 7.83 -29.47 19.56
N GLY A 241 6.55 -29.22 19.84
CA GLY A 241 6.03 -27.92 20.24
C GLY A 241 5.52 -27.12 19.03
N PRO A 242 4.64 -26.12 19.25
CA PRO A 242 4.10 -25.30 18.19
C PRO A 242 5.18 -24.44 17.52
N LEU A 243 4.96 -24.04 16.26
CA LEU A 243 5.88 -23.10 15.61
C LEU A 243 5.88 -21.76 16.34
N PHE A 244 7.06 -21.15 16.41
CA PHE A 244 7.35 -19.89 17.09
C PHE A 244 7.12 -19.92 18.61
N ILE A 245 6.96 -21.10 19.20
CA ILE A 245 6.90 -21.31 20.65
C ILE A 245 8.04 -22.25 21.06
N GLY A 246 8.64 -22.00 22.23
CA GLY A 246 9.77 -22.80 22.71
C GLY A 246 11.00 -22.69 21.79
N GLY A 247 11.42 -23.81 21.19
CA GLY A 247 12.67 -23.92 20.42
C GLY A 247 12.74 -23.07 19.14
N THR A 248 11.61 -22.53 18.68
CA THR A 248 11.52 -21.67 17.48
C THR A 248 11.06 -20.24 17.80
N SER A 249 10.97 -19.87 19.09
CA SER A 249 10.46 -18.56 19.55
C SER A 249 11.23 -17.33 19.08
N SER A 250 12.47 -17.50 18.63
CA SER A 250 13.28 -16.41 18.06
C SER A 250 13.14 -16.30 16.54
N GLY A 251 12.25 -17.08 15.91
CA GLY A 251 12.21 -17.25 14.46
C GLY A 251 13.36 -18.09 13.91
N PHE A 252 13.39 -18.29 12.60
CA PHE A 252 14.44 -19.07 11.92
C PHE A 252 14.60 -18.67 10.45
N ASN A 253 15.79 -18.87 9.88
CA ASN A 253 16.04 -18.62 8.45
C ASN A 253 15.18 -19.54 7.57
N ARG A 254 14.65 -18.99 6.47
CA ARG A 254 13.90 -19.74 5.45
C ARG A 254 14.76 -20.81 4.80
N GLU A 255 16.02 -20.48 4.52
CA GLU A 255 17.00 -21.43 4.03
C GLU A 255 17.95 -21.86 5.16
N GLY A 256 18.33 -23.13 5.13
CA GLY A 256 19.19 -23.73 6.13
C GLY A 256 19.87 -24.98 5.61
N SER A 257 20.77 -25.54 6.41
CA SER A 257 21.38 -26.82 6.06
C SER A 257 20.39 -27.94 6.36
N VAL A 258 20.32 -28.93 5.46
CA VAL A 258 19.60 -30.18 5.70
C VAL A 258 20.11 -30.79 7.01
N GLY A 259 19.20 -31.04 7.96
CA GLY A 259 19.53 -31.56 9.29
C GLY A 259 19.99 -30.55 10.34
N ASP A 260 19.90 -29.23 10.08
CA ASP A 260 20.09 -28.23 11.15
C ASP A 260 18.94 -28.23 12.18
N SER A 261 19.10 -27.44 13.25
CA SER A 261 18.14 -27.39 14.37
C SER A 261 16.74 -26.87 14.01
N HIS A 262 16.54 -26.34 12.80
CA HIS A 262 15.27 -25.80 12.33
C HIS A 262 14.76 -26.52 11.07
N HIS A 263 15.41 -27.61 10.63
CA HIS A 263 15.01 -28.34 9.42
C HIS A 263 13.58 -28.88 9.51
N GLU A 264 13.25 -29.53 10.62
CA GLU A 264 11.89 -30.02 10.89
C GLU A 264 10.86 -28.88 10.97
N ALA A 265 11.23 -27.72 11.54
CA ALA A 265 10.36 -26.55 11.64
C ALA A 265 10.05 -25.93 10.27
N ARG A 266 11.03 -25.87 9.36
CA ARG A 266 10.81 -25.42 7.97
C ARG A 266 9.85 -26.34 7.22
N ILE A 267 9.95 -27.65 7.44
CA ILE A 267 9.04 -28.62 6.83
C ILE A 267 7.62 -28.45 7.37
N MET A 268 7.47 -28.33 8.70
CA MET A 268 6.15 -28.11 9.28
C MET A 268 5.53 -26.78 8.85
N LEU A 269 6.31 -25.71 8.71
CA LEU A 269 5.81 -24.44 8.19
C LEU A 269 5.23 -24.61 6.79
N LYS A 270 5.91 -25.32 5.89
CA LYS A 270 5.40 -25.65 4.55
C LYS A 270 4.11 -26.48 4.62
N VAL A 271 4.04 -27.47 5.52
CA VAL A 271 2.84 -28.30 5.71
C VAL A 271 1.66 -27.46 6.20
N GLN A 272 1.83 -26.68 7.27
CA GLN A 272 0.78 -25.80 7.78
C GLN A 272 0.37 -24.77 6.72
N GLN A 273 1.30 -24.17 5.97
CA GLN A 273 0.93 -23.23 4.90
C GLN A 273 0.08 -23.89 3.81
N ALA A 274 0.47 -25.06 3.32
CA ALA A 274 -0.33 -25.76 2.32
C ALA A 274 -1.72 -26.16 2.85
N VAL A 275 -1.84 -26.54 4.12
CA VAL A 275 -3.15 -26.81 4.75
C VAL A 275 -3.97 -25.53 4.89
N LEU A 276 -3.37 -24.40 5.29
CA LEU A 276 -4.07 -23.10 5.37
C LEU A 276 -4.64 -22.71 4.00
N ASP A 277 -3.83 -22.83 2.96
CA ASP A 277 -4.14 -22.39 1.61
C ASP A 277 -5.18 -23.29 0.94
N ASN A 278 -5.06 -24.63 1.06
CA ASN A 278 -5.93 -25.57 0.35
C ASN A 278 -7.16 -26.03 1.15
N VAL A 279 -7.18 -25.93 2.48
CA VAL A 279 -8.32 -26.40 3.30
C VAL A 279 -9.10 -25.25 3.92
N PHE A 280 -8.40 -24.18 4.32
CA PHE A 280 -8.96 -23.11 5.15
C PHE A 280 -9.05 -21.75 4.44
N SER A 281 -8.85 -21.67 3.14
CA SER A 281 -8.96 -20.42 2.38
C SER A 281 -9.96 -20.58 1.25
N GLY A 282 -10.66 -19.51 0.87
CA GLY A 282 -11.47 -19.45 -0.35
C GLY A 282 -10.83 -18.60 -1.45
N SER A 283 -9.90 -17.73 -1.08
CA SER A 283 -9.03 -16.96 -1.96
C SER A 283 -7.69 -16.76 -1.25
N LEU A 284 -6.61 -16.67 -2.01
CA LEU A 284 -5.28 -16.44 -1.44
C LEU A 284 -5.02 -14.93 -1.30
N PRO A 285 -4.29 -14.52 -0.24
CA PRO A 285 -3.83 -13.15 -0.10
C PRO A 285 -3.09 -12.67 -1.36
N GLU A 286 -3.25 -11.39 -1.62
CA GLU A 286 -2.72 -10.67 -2.77
C GLU A 286 -1.21 -10.89 -3.00
N MET A 287 -0.83 -11.32 -4.20
CA MET A 287 0.48 -11.00 -4.76
C MET A 287 0.29 -9.87 -5.77
N LEU A 288 0.84 -8.68 -5.48
CA LEU A 288 0.97 -7.57 -6.43
C LEU A 288 -0.35 -7.01 -6.99
N GLY A 289 -1.37 -6.80 -6.16
CA GLY A 289 -2.66 -6.24 -6.56
C GLY A 289 -3.69 -7.27 -7.06
N ILE A 290 -3.32 -8.55 -7.17
CA ILE A 290 -4.22 -9.62 -7.63
C ILE A 290 -4.40 -10.62 -6.48
N THR A 291 -5.57 -10.61 -5.85
CA THR A 291 -6.05 -11.80 -5.11
C THR A 291 -6.41 -12.86 -6.14
N ALA A 292 -5.68 -13.97 -6.14
CA ALA A 292 -6.08 -15.14 -6.90
C ALA A 292 -7.19 -15.85 -6.13
N ASP A 293 -8.39 -15.89 -6.71
CA ASP A 293 -9.42 -16.79 -6.25
C ASP A 293 -8.89 -18.23 -6.36
N LEU A 294 -9.22 -19.07 -5.39
CA LEU A 294 -8.95 -20.49 -5.58
C LEU A 294 -9.79 -20.97 -6.75
N LEU A 295 -9.18 -21.81 -7.59
CA LEU A 295 -9.84 -22.41 -8.75
C LEU A 295 -11.01 -23.31 -8.33
N ASN A 296 -10.97 -23.83 -7.09
CA ASN A 296 -11.96 -24.73 -6.53
C ASN A 296 -12.84 -24.03 -5.48
N GLU A 297 -14.07 -24.49 -5.33
CA GLU A 297 -14.97 -24.00 -4.28
C GLU A 297 -14.46 -24.38 -2.89
N ASN A 298 -14.49 -23.44 -1.95
CA ASN A 298 -14.07 -23.72 -0.59
C ASN A 298 -14.93 -24.80 0.09
N ILE A 299 -14.29 -25.66 0.88
CA ILE A 299 -14.93 -26.83 1.49
C ILE A 299 -15.46 -26.59 2.92
N ILE A 300 -15.41 -25.36 3.44
CA ILE A 300 -15.72 -25.08 4.85
C ILE A 300 -17.15 -25.47 5.21
N GLU A 301 -18.13 -25.02 4.42
CA GLU A 301 -19.54 -25.34 4.66
C GLU A 301 -19.81 -26.85 4.67
N PRO A 302 -19.49 -27.63 3.61
CA PRO A 302 -19.75 -29.07 3.61
C PRO A 302 -18.94 -29.81 4.68
N CYS A 303 -17.78 -29.29 5.11
CA CYS A 303 -16.91 -29.92 6.10
C CYS A 303 -17.00 -29.37 7.53
N THR A 304 -17.98 -28.51 7.83
CA THR A 304 -18.15 -27.87 9.14
C THR A 304 -18.03 -28.87 10.30
N SER A 305 -18.73 -30.00 10.24
CA SER A 305 -18.74 -30.99 11.34
C SER A 305 -17.39 -31.65 11.62
N PHE A 306 -16.51 -31.71 10.63
CA PHE A 306 -15.19 -32.30 10.72
C PHE A 306 -14.12 -31.26 11.09
N LEU A 307 -14.21 -30.07 10.51
CA LEU A 307 -13.24 -28.99 10.73
C LEU A 307 -13.48 -28.26 12.06
N GLN A 308 -14.68 -28.33 12.64
CA GLN A 308 -14.96 -27.78 13.96
C GLN A 308 -14.00 -28.33 15.02
N GLY A 309 -13.32 -27.44 15.73
CA GLY A 309 -12.32 -27.75 16.75
C GLY A 309 -10.90 -28.00 16.21
N ARG A 310 -10.68 -28.05 14.88
CA ARG A 310 -9.34 -28.19 14.29
C ARG A 310 -8.63 -26.83 14.34
N LYS A 311 -7.68 -26.69 15.26
CA LYS A 311 -6.91 -25.45 15.49
C LYS A 311 -5.42 -25.73 15.61
N TRP A 312 -4.60 -24.71 15.42
CA TRP A 312 -3.17 -24.79 15.66
C TRP A 312 -2.78 -24.07 16.94
N GLN A 313 -1.94 -24.70 17.76
CA GLN A 313 -1.33 -24.05 18.92
C GLN A 313 -0.34 -22.97 18.50
N THR A 314 0.18 -23.01 17.27
CA THR A 314 0.94 -21.90 16.65
C THR A 314 0.19 -20.56 16.76
N ALA A 315 -1.16 -20.59 16.76
CA ALA A 315 -2.00 -19.42 16.96
C ALA A 315 -1.69 -18.66 18.25
N ASN A 316 -1.25 -19.34 19.31
CA ASN A 316 -0.93 -18.70 20.59
C ASN A 316 0.19 -17.67 20.47
N PHE A 317 1.08 -17.79 19.47
CA PHE A 317 2.14 -16.82 19.22
C PHE A 317 1.69 -15.67 18.30
N PHE A 318 1.16 -16.00 17.12
CA PHE A 318 0.67 -15.04 16.15
C PHE A 318 -0.40 -15.68 15.24
N PRO A 319 -1.55 -15.03 15.00
CA PRO A 319 -1.95 -13.69 15.42
C PRO A 319 -2.35 -13.58 16.91
N GLY A 320 -2.34 -14.69 17.65
CA GLY A 320 -2.79 -14.80 19.02
C GLY A 320 -4.07 -15.63 19.11
N SER A 321 -4.32 -16.23 20.27
CA SER A 321 -5.48 -17.09 20.49
C SER A 321 -6.39 -16.55 21.59
N VAL A 322 -7.65 -16.94 21.50
CA VAL A 322 -8.67 -16.74 22.53
C VAL A 322 -9.54 -18.00 22.55
N ASP A 323 -10.07 -18.35 23.72
CA ASP A 323 -11.00 -19.48 23.84
C ASP A 323 -12.36 -19.13 23.23
N ALA A 324 -13.04 -20.17 22.71
CA ALA A 324 -14.41 -20.05 22.24
C ALA A 324 -15.36 -19.63 23.38
N PRO A 325 -16.43 -18.87 23.08
CA PRO A 325 -17.41 -18.48 24.08
C PRO A 325 -18.17 -19.73 24.57
N SER A 326 -18.66 -19.67 25.80
CA SER A 326 -19.49 -20.76 26.35
C SER A 326 -20.80 -20.96 25.59
N ASP A 327 -21.31 -19.90 24.96
CA ASP A 327 -22.46 -19.94 24.06
C ASP A 327 -22.01 -19.68 22.62
N THR A 328 -21.88 -20.75 21.84
CA THR A 328 -21.49 -20.68 20.42
C THR A 328 -22.67 -20.41 19.48
N SER A 329 -23.90 -20.37 20.01
CA SER A 329 -25.12 -20.13 19.23
C SER A 329 -25.50 -18.66 19.11
N ALA A 330 -24.78 -17.78 19.80
CA ALA A 330 -25.01 -16.34 19.74
C ALA A 330 -24.78 -15.80 18.32
N VAL A 331 -25.71 -14.96 17.88
CA VAL A 331 -25.65 -14.25 16.59
C VAL A 331 -25.76 -12.76 16.87
N TYR A 332 -24.92 -11.97 16.23
CA TYR A 332 -24.77 -10.54 16.46
C TYR A 332 -25.05 -9.76 15.18
N ASP A 333 -25.83 -8.70 15.28
CA ASP A 333 -26.10 -7.80 14.16
C ASP A 333 -25.08 -6.66 14.15
N VAL A 334 -24.38 -6.50 13.02
CA VAL A 334 -23.37 -5.45 12.81
C VAL A 334 -23.76 -4.63 11.60
N ALA A 335 -23.86 -3.32 11.77
CA ALA A 335 -24.10 -2.40 10.67
C ALA A 335 -22.77 -1.95 10.05
N ILE A 336 -22.65 -2.03 8.72
CA ILE A 336 -21.52 -1.53 7.95
C ILE A 336 -22.00 -0.58 6.84
N ASN A 337 -21.14 0.37 6.47
CA ASN A 337 -21.29 1.11 5.22
C ASN A 337 -20.68 0.30 4.08
N ALA A 338 -21.53 -0.27 3.23
CA ALA A 338 -21.18 -1.10 2.08
C ALA A 338 -21.16 -0.29 0.76
N THR A 339 -20.70 0.95 0.84
CA THR A 339 -20.51 1.84 -0.32
C THR A 339 -19.03 2.18 -0.50
N MET A 340 -18.55 1.99 -1.73
CA MET A 340 -17.25 2.41 -2.21
C MET A 340 -17.42 2.89 -3.65
N LYS A 341 -17.90 4.11 -3.85
CA LYS A 341 -18.13 4.69 -5.19
C LYS A 341 -16.82 4.75 -6.01
N LYS A 342 -16.95 4.93 -7.33
CA LYS A 342 -15.82 5.28 -8.20
C LYS A 342 -15.04 6.46 -7.59
N TYR A 343 -13.72 6.35 -7.59
CA TYR A 343 -12.83 7.34 -7.02
C TYR A 343 -12.92 8.66 -7.81
N TRP A 344 -12.89 9.79 -7.10
CA TRP A 344 -12.94 11.13 -7.70
C TRP A 344 -11.54 11.63 -8.01
N GLY A 345 -11.35 12.31 -9.15
CA GLY A 345 -10.05 12.86 -9.54
C GLY A 345 -9.02 11.79 -9.93
N LYS A 346 -7.74 12.20 -10.00
CA LYS A 346 -6.59 11.29 -10.13
C LYS A 346 -6.61 10.21 -9.04
N GLU A 347 -6.21 9.01 -9.44
CA GLU A 347 -6.07 7.85 -8.56
C GLU A 347 -4.89 8.03 -7.60
N VAL A 348 -5.03 7.47 -6.39
CA VAL A 348 -4.00 7.36 -5.36
C VAL A 348 -3.71 5.87 -5.13
N CYS A 349 -2.66 5.54 -4.39
CA CYS A 349 -2.37 4.13 -4.09
C CYS A 349 -3.60 3.42 -3.50
N PHE A 350 -3.88 2.23 -4.02
CA PHE A 350 -4.92 1.33 -3.52
C PHE A 350 -6.35 1.88 -3.62
N CYS A 351 -6.63 2.93 -4.40
CA CYS A 351 -7.95 3.57 -4.41
C CYS A 351 -9.08 2.71 -4.97
N ASP A 352 -8.75 1.69 -5.76
CA ASP A 352 -9.63 0.72 -6.40
C ASP A 352 -9.60 -0.67 -5.72
N GLU A 353 -8.80 -0.85 -4.67
CA GLU A 353 -8.84 -2.05 -3.84
C GLU A 353 -10.02 -2.00 -2.84
N PRO A 354 -10.60 -3.14 -2.45
CA PRO A 354 -11.71 -3.19 -1.51
C PRO A 354 -11.46 -2.44 -0.18
N ILE A 355 -12.53 -1.88 0.39
CA ILE A 355 -12.49 -1.30 1.74
C ILE A 355 -12.69 -2.42 2.77
N LEU A 356 -11.75 -2.54 3.71
CA LEU A 356 -11.86 -3.39 4.90
C LEU A 356 -12.83 -2.75 5.92
N LYS A 357 -13.88 -3.47 6.31
CA LYS A 357 -14.85 -3.08 7.35
C LYS A 357 -14.78 -4.03 8.55
N PRO A 358 -14.23 -3.61 9.71
CA PRO A 358 -14.16 -4.43 10.91
C PRO A 358 -15.55 -4.69 11.50
N LEU A 359 -15.80 -5.93 11.93
CA LEU A 359 -17.08 -6.29 12.54
C LEU A 359 -17.08 -6.24 14.08
N GLY A 360 -15.92 -6.04 14.72
CA GLY A 360 -15.79 -6.04 16.18
C GLY A 360 -15.81 -7.45 16.81
N PHE A 361 -15.49 -8.47 16.03
CA PHE A 361 -15.43 -9.86 16.48
C PHE A 361 -14.11 -10.52 16.08
N TYR A 362 -13.70 -11.49 16.90
CA TYR A 362 -12.57 -12.37 16.70
C TYR A 362 -13.11 -13.79 16.51
N LEU A 363 -12.60 -14.51 15.51
CA LEU A 363 -12.81 -15.94 15.35
C LEU A 363 -11.77 -16.68 16.19
N PRO A 364 -12.18 -17.39 17.26
CA PRO A 364 -11.27 -18.26 18.01
C PRO A 364 -10.69 -19.35 17.09
N PRO A 365 -9.39 -19.70 17.24
CA PRO A 365 -8.80 -20.79 16.46
C PRO A 365 -9.62 -22.09 16.60
N GLY A 366 -10.03 -22.65 15.47
CA GLY A 366 -10.81 -23.90 15.37
C GLY A 366 -12.33 -23.74 15.40
N GLU A 367 -12.87 -22.53 15.54
CA GLU A 367 -14.30 -22.30 15.35
C GLU A 367 -14.64 -22.13 13.86
N ILE A 368 -15.87 -22.47 13.48
CA ILE A 368 -16.44 -22.20 12.15
C ILE A 368 -17.42 -21.04 12.28
N GLY A 369 -17.01 -19.89 11.75
CA GLY A 369 -17.82 -18.67 11.76
C GLY A 369 -18.83 -18.63 10.62
N THR A 370 -19.87 -17.83 10.79
CA THR A 370 -20.88 -17.55 9.75
C THR A 370 -21.14 -16.06 9.63
N VAL A 371 -21.24 -15.57 8.39
CA VAL A 371 -21.83 -14.26 8.08
C VAL A 371 -23.13 -14.47 7.32
N GLU A 372 -24.19 -13.77 7.72
CA GLU A 372 -25.42 -13.65 6.95
C GLU A 372 -25.57 -12.23 6.42
N VAL A 373 -25.80 -12.09 5.11
CA VAL A 373 -26.01 -10.80 4.44
C VAL A 373 -27.35 -10.75 3.69
N PRO A 374 -27.89 -9.55 3.43
CA PRO A 374 -29.06 -9.37 2.56
C PRO A 374 -28.81 -9.86 1.13
N GLN A 375 -29.86 -10.33 0.44
CA GLN A 375 -29.77 -10.80 -0.96
C GLN A 375 -29.12 -9.77 -1.90
N ARG A 376 -29.38 -8.47 -1.71
CA ARG A 376 -28.79 -7.42 -2.54
C ARG A 376 -27.25 -7.38 -2.52
N VAL A 377 -26.63 -7.77 -1.40
CA VAL A 377 -25.16 -7.87 -1.29
C VAL A 377 -24.63 -9.02 -2.14
N VAL A 378 -25.35 -10.14 -2.13
CA VAL A 378 -25.05 -11.31 -2.97
C VAL A 378 -25.23 -10.95 -4.45
N ASP A 379 -26.33 -10.30 -4.79
CA ASP A 379 -26.66 -9.89 -6.16
C ASP A 379 -25.67 -8.85 -6.71
N ALA A 380 -25.12 -7.98 -5.86
CA ALA A 380 -24.10 -6.99 -6.22
C ALA A 380 -22.75 -7.64 -6.55
N GLY A 381 -22.43 -8.77 -5.92
CA GLY A 381 -21.18 -9.51 -6.15
C GLY A 381 -19.93 -8.81 -5.59
N GLY A 382 -18.80 -9.53 -5.56
CA GLY A 382 -17.48 -9.01 -5.17
C GLY A 382 -17.25 -8.79 -3.67
N PHE A 383 -18.27 -8.93 -2.82
CA PHE A 383 -18.12 -8.89 -1.37
C PHE A 383 -17.44 -10.15 -0.85
N ARG A 384 -16.55 -9.98 0.14
CA ARG A 384 -15.83 -11.09 0.77
C ARG A 384 -15.83 -10.94 2.29
N VAL A 385 -15.77 -12.07 2.99
CA VAL A 385 -15.46 -12.12 4.43
C VAL A 385 -14.00 -12.51 4.62
N GLN A 386 -13.30 -11.82 5.52
CA GLN A 386 -11.88 -12.04 5.82
C GLN A 386 -11.69 -12.31 7.32
N VAL A 387 -10.83 -13.27 7.65
CA VAL A 387 -10.43 -13.63 9.01
C VAL A 387 -8.94 -13.40 9.20
N GLY A 388 -8.58 -12.44 10.05
CA GLY A 388 -7.24 -11.88 10.18
C GLY A 388 -7.10 -10.59 9.37
N ALA A 389 -6.31 -9.62 9.85
CA ALA A 389 -6.07 -8.38 9.10
C ALA A 389 -4.63 -8.26 8.57
N HIS A 390 -3.74 -9.18 8.95
CA HIS A 390 -2.37 -9.24 8.47
C HIS A 390 -2.34 -9.95 7.12
N ILE A 391 -2.59 -9.18 6.06
CA ILE A 391 -2.67 -9.67 4.69
C ILE A 391 -1.30 -9.80 4.01
N ALA A 392 -0.24 -9.26 4.61
CA ALA A 392 1.10 -9.32 4.05
C ALA A 392 1.63 -10.77 4.05
N ASP A 393 1.87 -11.30 2.85
CA ASP A 393 2.56 -12.57 2.65
C ASP A 393 4.07 -12.39 2.90
N HIS A 394 4.64 -13.20 3.78
CA HIS A 394 6.06 -13.21 4.09
C HIS A 394 6.85 -14.28 3.33
N SER A 395 6.26 -14.90 2.30
CA SER A 395 6.92 -15.91 1.44
C SER A 395 8.20 -15.39 0.78
N ASP A 396 8.33 -14.07 0.57
CA ASP A 396 9.51 -13.39 0.02
C ASP A 396 10.63 -13.14 1.05
N LYS A 397 10.35 -13.30 2.36
CA LYS A 397 11.31 -13.01 3.43
C LYS A 397 12.34 -14.11 3.58
N SER A 398 13.60 -13.76 3.79
CA SER A 398 14.66 -14.73 4.10
C SER A 398 14.61 -15.30 5.52
N PHE A 399 13.76 -14.75 6.38
CA PHE A 399 13.64 -15.10 7.80
C PHE A 399 12.17 -15.20 8.19
N HIS A 400 11.79 -16.31 8.83
CA HIS A 400 10.46 -16.54 9.37
C HIS A 400 10.36 -16.01 10.79
N SER A 401 9.54 -14.97 10.99
CA SER A 401 9.15 -14.50 12.34
C SER A 401 7.72 -14.92 12.72
N ARG A 402 6.92 -15.35 11.75
CA ARG A 402 5.59 -15.97 11.89
C ARG A 402 5.34 -16.86 10.68
N MET A 403 4.19 -17.53 10.65
CA MET A 403 3.66 -18.16 9.43
C MET A 403 3.61 -17.12 8.29
N ASP A 404 3.88 -17.57 7.06
CA ASP A 404 4.01 -16.65 5.92
C ASP A 404 2.70 -15.90 5.63
N ARG A 405 1.59 -16.65 5.62
CA ARG A 405 0.21 -16.15 5.58
C ARG A 405 -0.50 -16.54 6.87
N VAL A 406 -1.37 -15.66 7.35
CA VAL A 406 -2.14 -15.87 8.60
C VAL A 406 -3.61 -15.47 8.46
N THR A 407 -4.00 -15.05 7.25
CA THR A 407 -5.33 -14.53 6.94
C THR A 407 -6.00 -15.47 5.96
N THR A 408 -7.32 -15.67 6.12
CA THR A 408 -8.15 -16.44 5.20
C THR A 408 -9.30 -15.56 4.70
N THR A 409 -9.70 -15.72 3.44
CA THR A 409 -10.70 -14.87 2.79
C THR A 409 -11.67 -15.73 1.96
N TYR A 410 -12.96 -15.39 1.99
CA TYR A 410 -14.04 -16.15 1.35
C TYR A 410 -15.05 -15.25 0.66
N ASP A 411 -15.48 -15.63 -0.55
CA ASP A 411 -16.51 -14.90 -1.28
C ASP A 411 -17.89 -15.02 -0.64
N ILE A 412 -18.66 -13.93 -0.71
CA ILE A 412 -20.06 -13.91 -0.31
C ILE A 412 -20.94 -14.15 -1.54
N LYS A 413 -21.05 -15.44 -1.92
CA LYS A 413 -21.87 -15.91 -3.06
C LYS A 413 -23.28 -16.35 -2.65
N ASN A 414 -23.51 -16.53 -1.35
CA ASN A 414 -24.78 -16.97 -0.78
C ASN A 414 -25.18 -16.06 0.38
N LYS A 415 -26.45 -16.12 0.80
CA LYS A 415 -26.93 -15.35 1.97
C LYS A 415 -26.14 -15.67 3.23
N THR A 416 -25.73 -16.92 3.40
CA THR A 416 -24.90 -17.38 4.50
C THR A 416 -23.59 -17.88 3.93
N THR A 417 -22.48 -17.35 4.43
CA THR A 417 -21.13 -17.82 4.12
C THR A 417 -20.50 -18.36 5.39
N HIS A 418 -19.99 -19.59 5.32
CA HIS A 418 -19.19 -20.21 6.38
C HIS A 418 -17.72 -19.90 6.14
N PHE A 419 -16.97 -19.63 7.21
CA PHE A 419 -15.55 -19.33 7.12
C PHE A 419 -14.80 -19.89 8.33
N ALA A 420 -13.52 -20.16 8.13
CA ALA A 420 -12.64 -20.69 9.17
C ALA A 420 -11.21 -20.14 9.02
N ASN A 421 -10.47 -20.16 10.13
CA ASN A 421 -9.03 -19.94 10.13
C ASN A 421 -8.44 -20.74 11.29
N PRO A 422 -7.53 -21.70 11.05
CA PRO A 422 -6.95 -22.54 12.11
C PRO A 422 -6.06 -21.75 13.08
N LEU A 423 -5.65 -20.53 12.69
CA LEU A 423 -4.92 -19.56 13.51
C LEU A 423 -5.84 -18.53 14.19
N GLY A 424 -7.12 -18.47 13.83
CA GLY A 424 -8.05 -17.42 14.28
C GLY A 424 -7.73 -16.04 13.70
N GLY A 425 -8.50 -15.01 14.11
CA GLY A 425 -8.28 -13.64 13.65
C GLY A 425 -9.50 -12.75 13.82
N GLY A 426 -9.32 -11.43 13.69
CA GLY A 426 -10.44 -10.49 13.59
C GLY A 426 -11.29 -10.75 12.34
N ILE A 427 -12.58 -10.43 12.36
CA ILE A 427 -13.52 -10.69 11.26
C ILE A 427 -13.88 -9.38 10.56
N TYR A 428 -13.75 -9.37 9.24
CA TYR A 428 -13.96 -8.18 8.40
C TYR A 428 -14.82 -8.51 7.17
N ILE A 429 -15.50 -7.50 6.65
CA ILE A 429 -16.08 -7.53 5.31
C ILE A 429 -15.23 -6.67 4.38
N LEU A 430 -14.87 -7.23 3.22
CA LEU A 430 -14.28 -6.49 2.11
C LEU A 430 -15.41 -5.98 1.22
N VAL A 431 -15.57 -4.65 1.17
CA VAL A 431 -16.52 -3.96 0.30
C VAL A 431 -15.81 -3.67 -1.03
N PRO A 432 -16.26 -4.24 -2.17
CA PRO A 432 -15.55 -4.10 -3.44
C PRO A 432 -15.65 -2.68 -3.99
N TYR A 433 -14.70 -2.32 -4.84
CA TYR A 433 -14.74 -1.05 -5.55
C TYR A 433 -15.98 -0.93 -6.43
N GLN A 434 -16.54 0.28 -6.44
CA GLN A 434 -17.82 0.63 -7.06
C GLN A 434 -19.07 0.03 -6.40
N ALA A 435 -18.94 -0.63 -5.23
CA ALA A 435 -20.11 -1.03 -4.44
C ALA A 435 -20.96 0.18 -4.02
N ASN A 436 -22.28 -0.01 -3.97
CA ASN A 436 -23.23 1.03 -3.56
C ASN A 436 -24.43 0.43 -2.82
N GLU A 437 -24.15 -0.44 -1.84
CA GLU A 437 -25.19 -1.13 -1.05
C GLU A 437 -25.61 -0.37 0.22
N GLU A 438 -25.00 0.79 0.46
CA GLU A 438 -25.26 1.70 1.58
C GLU A 438 -25.17 0.99 2.94
N LEU A 439 -26.12 1.24 3.85
CA LEU A 439 -26.14 0.60 5.16
C LEU A 439 -26.57 -0.86 5.04
N VAL A 440 -25.65 -1.79 5.34
CA VAL A 440 -25.90 -3.23 5.36
C VAL A 440 -25.79 -3.73 6.79
N THR A 441 -26.78 -4.51 7.24
CA THR A 441 -26.67 -5.30 8.46
C THR A 441 -26.13 -6.68 8.13
N VAL A 442 -24.97 -7.01 8.68
CA VAL A 442 -24.31 -8.32 8.61
C VAL A 442 -24.59 -9.04 9.92
N LYS A 443 -25.08 -10.27 9.88
CA LYS A 443 -25.21 -11.12 11.07
C LYS A 443 -23.96 -11.97 11.21
N VAL A 444 -23.30 -11.93 12.36
CA VAL A 444 -22.09 -12.72 12.64
C VAL A 444 -22.39 -13.75 13.72
N GLY A 445 -22.02 -15.01 13.49
CA GLY A 445 -22.24 -16.13 14.41
C GLY A 445 -21.19 -17.22 14.28
N GLY A 446 -21.42 -18.36 14.92
CA GLY A 446 -20.52 -19.52 14.84
C GLY A 446 -19.34 -19.46 15.82
N GLY A 447 -19.63 -19.27 17.12
CA GLY A 447 -18.59 -19.30 18.15
C GLY A 447 -17.65 -18.08 18.20
N VAL A 448 -18.06 -16.94 17.65
CA VAL A 448 -17.25 -15.72 17.64
C VAL A 448 -17.20 -15.02 19.00
N VAL A 449 -16.10 -14.29 19.24
CA VAL A 449 -15.83 -13.57 20.49
C VAL A 449 -15.74 -12.07 20.23
N LYS A 450 -16.31 -11.23 21.11
CA LYS A 450 -16.16 -9.76 20.98
C LYS A 450 -14.68 -9.37 21.06
N THR A 451 -14.26 -8.43 20.20
CA THR A 451 -12.93 -7.81 20.24
C THR A 451 -13.06 -6.30 20.39
N PRO A 452 -12.08 -5.59 21.01
CA PRO A 452 -12.17 -4.15 21.14
C PRO A 452 -12.33 -3.45 19.78
N ILE A 453 -13.28 -2.53 19.69
CA ILE A 453 -13.45 -1.68 18.51
C ILE A 453 -13.89 -0.28 18.95
N TYR A 454 -13.24 0.73 18.40
CA TYR A 454 -13.69 2.12 18.47
C TYR A 454 -14.06 2.59 17.06
N SER A 455 -15.34 2.92 16.86
CA SER A 455 -15.86 3.43 15.58
C SER A 455 -16.23 4.90 15.71
N ALA A 456 -15.79 5.72 14.77
CA ALA A 456 -16.22 7.10 14.57
C ALA A 456 -16.53 7.34 13.08
N THR A 457 -17.43 6.52 12.54
CA THR A 457 -17.85 6.56 11.13
C THR A 457 -19.21 7.22 10.99
N SER A 458 -19.57 7.58 9.76
CA SER A 458 -20.89 8.06 9.37
C SER A 458 -22.06 7.15 9.77
N VAL A 459 -21.80 5.86 10.00
CA VAL A 459 -22.83 4.86 10.34
C VAL A 459 -22.78 4.39 11.79
N LYS A 460 -21.66 4.61 12.50
CA LYS A 460 -21.47 4.15 13.89
C LYS A 460 -20.51 5.04 14.65
N LEU A 461 -20.97 5.53 15.80
CA LEU A 461 -20.17 6.24 16.78
C LEU A 461 -20.16 5.47 18.11
N THR A 462 -18.98 5.07 18.58
CA THR A 462 -18.80 4.41 19.88
C THR A 462 -19.02 5.40 21.02
N SER A 463 -19.94 5.07 21.91
CA SER A 463 -20.19 5.80 23.16
C SER A 463 -19.16 5.47 24.25
N GLU A 464 -19.13 6.29 25.30
CA GLU A 464 -18.27 6.05 26.46
C GLU A 464 -18.60 4.73 27.15
N GLU A 465 -19.89 4.41 27.31
CA GLU A 465 -20.36 3.17 27.91
C GLU A 465 -19.92 1.95 27.09
N GLU A 466 -20.10 2.01 25.76
CA GLU A 466 -19.67 0.93 24.86
C GLU A 466 -18.16 0.74 24.88
N TRP A 467 -17.37 1.84 24.86
CA TRP A 467 -15.91 1.73 24.94
C TRP A 467 -15.47 1.09 26.26
N ASN A 468 -16.05 1.52 27.37
CA ASN A 468 -15.73 0.98 28.69
C ASN A 468 -16.06 -0.51 28.82
N GLU A 469 -17.10 -0.99 28.13
CA GLU A 469 -17.40 -2.43 28.00
C GLU A 469 -16.39 -3.13 27.09
N VAL A 470 -16.24 -2.66 25.85
CA VAL A 470 -15.59 -3.42 24.77
C VAL A 470 -14.06 -3.40 24.84
N ARG A 471 -13.44 -2.37 25.43
CA ARG A 471 -11.96 -2.26 25.53
C ARG A 471 -11.32 -3.42 26.27
N THR A 472 -12.09 -4.12 27.12
CA THR A 472 -11.62 -5.28 27.89
C THR A 472 -12.06 -6.62 27.28
N ALA A 473 -12.84 -6.61 26.21
CA ALA A 473 -13.31 -7.82 25.52
C ALA A 473 -12.11 -8.73 25.13
N PRO A 474 -12.25 -10.06 25.16
CA PRO A 474 -11.09 -10.95 25.18
C PRO A 474 -10.40 -11.19 23.83
N GLY A 475 -10.97 -10.72 22.71
CA GLY A 475 -10.31 -10.81 21.40
C GLY A 475 -8.94 -10.10 21.38
N VAL A 476 -8.00 -10.63 20.60
CA VAL A 476 -6.56 -10.31 20.74
C VAL A 476 -6.16 -8.97 20.10
N TRP A 477 -6.96 -8.48 19.15
CA TRP A 477 -6.70 -7.29 18.37
C TRP A 477 -7.81 -6.25 18.53
N ALA A 478 -7.44 -4.98 18.47
CA ALA A 478 -8.34 -3.84 18.56
C ALA A 478 -8.35 -3.08 17.24
N ASP A 479 -9.54 -2.77 16.74
CA ASP A 479 -9.73 -1.94 15.56
C ASP A 479 -10.17 -0.53 15.95
N PHE A 480 -9.63 0.46 15.26
CA PHE A 480 -10.00 1.87 15.39
C PHE A 480 -10.33 2.39 13.99
N GLU A 481 -11.57 2.79 13.76
CA GLU A 481 -12.05 3.21 12.44
C GLU A 481 -12.75 4.57 12.47
N SER A 482 -12.57 5.31 11.39
CA SER A 482 -13.38 6.47 10.98
C SER A 482 -13.67 6.36 9.48
N ASP A 483 -14.37 7.33 8.89
CA ASP A 483 -14.59 7.30 7.42
C ASP A 483 -13.28 7.50 6.62
N LYS A 484 -12.22 8.07 7.22
CA LYS A 484 -10.94 8.37 6.53
C LYS A 484 -9.72 7.65 7.10
N TYR A 485 -9.82 6.99 8.24
CA TYR A 485 -8.69 6.34 8.89
C TYR A 485 -9.06 4.96 9.43
N LEU A 486 -8.11 4.02 9.34
CA LEU A 486 -8.19 2.71 9.97
C LEU A 486 -6.89 2.41 10.69
N MET A 487 -6.97 1.77 11.85
CA MET A 487 -5.82 1.20 12.53
C MET A 487 -6.20 -0.10 13.22
N GLN A 488 -5.31 -1.08 13.16
CA GLN A 488 -5.38 -2.26 13.99
C GLN A 488 -4.16 -2.32 14.90
N VAL A 489 -4.36 -2.52 16.20
CA VAL A 489 -3.28 -2.71 17.20
C VAL A 489 -3.63 -3.86 18.16
N PRO A 490 -2.65 -4.47 18.84
CA PRO A 490 -2.96 -5.46 19.87
C PRO A 490 -3.87 -4.91 20.96
N ARG A 491 -4.82 -5.71 21.45
CA ARG A 491 -5.63 -5.38 22.64
C ARG A 491 -4.76 -5.01 23.83
N GLU A 492 -3.63 -5.70 23.98
CA GLU A 492 -2.61 -5.43 25.01
C GLU A 492 -2.12 -3.97 25.02
N TRP A 493 -2.28 -3.21 23.93
CA TRP A 493 -1.88 -1.82 23.89
C TRP A 493 -2.93 -0.86 24.46
N ILE A 494 -4.20 -1.27 24.48
CA ILE A 494 -5.32 -0.31 24.59
C ILE A 494 -6.32 -0.57 25.73
N TYR A 495 -6.35 -1.76 26.34
CA TYR A 495 -7.46 -2.13 27.23
C TYR A 495 -7.56 -1.26 28.51
N GLY A 496 -6.49 -0.56 28.86
CA GLY A 496 -6.40 0.41 29.96
C GLY A 496 -6.68 1.86 29.55
N LEU A 497 -6.75 2.19 28.26
CA LEU A 497 -7.01 3.54 27.77
C LEU A 497 -8.49 3.92 27.98
N GLY A 498 -8.72 5.13 28.51
CA GLY A 498 -10.07 5.66 28.75
C GLY A 498 -10.71 6.24 27.49
N TYR A 499 -12.03 6.45 27.53
CA TYR A 499 -12.81 6.94 26.38
C TYR A 499 -12.32 8.29 25.85
N THR A 500 -12.10 9.27 26.73
CA THR A 500 -11.62 10.61 26.34
C THR A 500 -10.33 10.54 25.52
N HIS A 501 -9.38 9.71 25.95
CA HIS A 501 -8.09 9.53 25.26
C HIS A 501 -8.27 8.95 23.86
N VAL A 502 -9.04 7.86 23.71
CA VAL A 502 -9.22 7.23 22.40
C VAL A 502 -10.08 8.07 21.45
N LYS A 503 -11.03 8.84 21.98
CA LYS A 503 -11.81 9.81 21.21
C LYS A 503 -10.92 10.92 20.66
N GLU A 504 -10.12 11.56 21.50
CA GLU A 504 -9.17 12.61 21.08
C GLU A 504 -8.14 12.08 20.08
N LEU A 505 -7.64 10.86 20.29
CA LEU A 505 -6.72 10.20 19.37
C LEU A 505 -7.35 10.01 17.98
N MET A 506 -8.58 9.49 17.91
CA MET A 506 -9.27 9.23 16.65
C MET A 506 -9.72 10.50 15.93
N GLU A 507 -10.17 11.51 16.68
CA GLU A 507 -10.40 12.85 16.13
C GLU A 507 -9.11 13.43 15.55
N GLY A 508 -7.97 13.19 16.20
CA GLY A 508 -6.65 13.58 15.70
C GLY A 508 -6.27 12.88 14.39
N TYR A 509 -6.42 11.56 14.30
CA TYR A 509 -6.14 10.82 13.06
C TYR A 509 -7.07 11.24 11.92
N GLU A 510 -8.37 11.38 12.17
CA GLU A 510 -9.33 11.88 11.17
C GLU A 510 -8.90 13.26 10.66
N LYS A 511 -8.55 14.17 11.59
CA LYS A 511 -8.07 15.52 11.25
C LYS A 511 -6.80 15.50 10.41
N ALA A 512 -5.88 14.57 10.69
CA ALA A 512 -4.67 14.39 9.90
C ALA A 512 -4.99 13.88 8.48
N MET A 513 -5.90 12.92 8.33
CA MET A 513 -6.31 12.39 7.02
C MET A 513 -7.05 13.43 6.19
N VAL A 514 -7.91 14.24 6.81
CA VAL A 514 -8.48 15.44 6.17
C VAL A 514 -7.36 16.35 5.65
N GLY A 515 -6.31 16.57 6.44
CA GLY A 515 -5.18 17.39 6.02
C GLY A 515 -4.40 16.83 4.84
N ILE A 516 -4.16 15.51 4.80
CA ILE A 516 -3.52 14.87 3.63
C ILE A 516 -4.38 15.05 2.38
N ASN A 517 -5.68 14.78 2.48
CA ASN A 517 -6.61 14.88 1.36
C ASN A 517 -6.69 16.32 0.81
N GLU A 518 -6.83 17.30 1.71
CA GLU A 518 -6.85 18.72 1.32
C GLU A 518 -5.55 19.14 0.66
N MET A 519 -4.39 18.76 1.23
CA MET A 519 -3.09 19.07 0.64
C MET A 519 -2.94 18.48 -0.77
N ASN A 520 -3.55 17.32 -1.03
CA ASN A 520 -3.58 16.71 -2.35
C ASN A 520 -4.67 17.31 -3.27
N GLY A 521 -5.38 18.36 -2.89
CA GLY A 521 -6.39 19.00 -3.74
C GLY A 521 -7.79 18.36 -3.70
N TYR A 522 -8.05 17.41 -2.79
CA TYR A 522 -9.41 16.90 -2.56
C TYR A 522 -10.18 17.85 -1.65
N VAL A 523 -10.76 18.90 -2.22
CA VAL A 523 -11.54 19.90 -1.50
C VAL A 523 -12.98 19.95 -2.07
N PRO A 524 -14.03 19.61 -1.30
CA PRO A 524 -13.98 19.15 0.09
C PRO A 524 -13.43 17.73 0.22
N SER A 525 -12.75 17.42 1.33
CA SER A 525 -12.14 16.10 1.57
C SER A 525 -13.16 14.95 1.67
N SER A 526 -14.46 15.26 1.73
CA SER A 526 -15.57 14.31 1.65
C SER A 526 -15.69 13.62 0.29
N VAL A 527 -15.02 14.10 -0.76
CA VAL A 527 -14.97 13.39 -2.05
C VAL A 527 -14.18 12.09 -1.97
N VAL A 528 -13.27 11.97 -1.00
CA VAL A 528 -12.55 10.74 -0.70
C VAL A 528 -13.44 9.82 0.12
N ASN A 529 -13.71 8.63 -0.41
CA ASN A 529 -14.67 7.65 0.10
C ASN A 529 -14.03 6.33 0.58
N LYS A 530 -12.69 6.28 0.64
CA LYS A 530 -11.88 5.20 1.22
C LYS A 530 -11.02 5.80 2.34
N HIS A 531 -10.57 4.97 3.29
CA HIS A 531 -9.59 5.43 4.26
C HIS A 531 -8.33 5.93 3.55
N THR A 532 -7.91 7.16 3.83
CA THR A 532 -6.67 7.75 3.33
C THR A 532 -5.45 7.00 3.84
N LEU A 533 -5.54 6.44 5.06
CA LEU A 533 -4.48 5.65 5.65
C LEU A 533 -5.04 4.51 6.51
N TYR A 534 -4.43 3.33 6.35
CA TYR A 534 -4.64 2.17 7.21
C TYR A 534 -3.30 1.76 7.84
N LEU A 535 -3.17 1.83 9.17
CA LEU A 535 -1.94 1.45 9.90
C LEU A 535 -2.08 0.12 10.63
N GLN A 536 -1.01 -0.68 10.61
CA GLN A 536 -0.93 -1.94 11.33
C GLN A 536 0.53 -2.26 11.72
N PRO A 537 0.78 -2.71 12.96
CA PRO A 537 2.07 -3.30 13.33
C PRO A 537 2.11 -4.80 13.00
N ASP A 538 3.31 -5.31 12.70
CA ASP A 538 3.58 -6.74 12.47
C ASP A 538 4.96 -7.12 13.06
N LEU A 539 5.38 -8.37 12.96
CA LEU A 539 6.70 -8.84 13.40
C LEU A 539 7.81 -8.50 12.40
N GLN A 540 7.45 -8.17 11.16
CA GLN A 540 8.36 -7.71 10.11
C GLN A 540 7.66 -6.62 9.28
N ILE A 541 8.41 -5.63 8.83
CA ILE A 541 7.88 -4.63 7.88
C ILE A 541 7.55 -5.29 6.53
N ARG A 542 6.54 -4.76 5.83
CA ARG A 542 6.04 -5.35 4.58
C ARG A 542 7.10 -5.39 3.48
N ARG A 543 7.95 -4.37 3.36
CA ARG A 543 9.02 -4.28 2.35
C ARG A 543 10.40 -4.46 2.99
N VAL A 544 11.48 -4.36 2.22
CA VAL A 544 12.86 -4.41 2.75
C VAL A 544 13.26 -3.12 3.47
N ALA A 545 12.55 -2.03 3.17
CA ALA A 545 12.62 -0.72 3.79
C ALA A 545 11.19 -0.28 4.20
N TYR A 546 11.06 0.87 4.85
CA TYR A 546 9.75 1.48 5.04
C TYR A 546 9.07 1.70 3.69
N GLY A 547 7.75 1.60 3.66
CA GLY A 547 7.02 1.73 2.42
C GLY A 547 5.52 1.96 2.59
N VAL A 548 4.90 2.37 1.50
CA VAL A 548 3.45 2.45 1.32
C VAL A 548 2.74 1.11 1.53
N GLY A 549 1.48 1.16 1.93
CA GLY A 549 0.62 -0.02 2.01
C GLY A 549 -0.80 0.30 2.47
N TYR A 550 -1.69 -0.65 2.23
CA TYR A 550 -3.04 -0.72 2.79
C TYR A 550 -3.29 -2.14 3.34
N PRO A 551 -2.82 -2.48 4.56
CA PRO A 551 -2.21 -1.60 5.56
C PRO A 551 -0.77 -1.21 5.27
N GLN A 552 -0.38 -0.02 5.76
CA GLN A 552 1.00 0.43 5.87
C GLN A 552 1.63 -0.24 7.11
N ILE A 553 2.57 -1.15 6.88
CA ILE A 553 3.22 -1.95 7.94
C ILE A 553 4.69 -1.52 8.06
N ASN A 554 4.90 -0.47 8.84
CA ASN A 554 6.20 0.11 9.14
C ASN A 554 6.55 0.09 10.64
N GLN A 555 5.63 -0.42 11.47
CA GLN A 555 5.79 -0.53 12.92
C GLN A 555 5.96 -1.99 13.31
N LEU A 556 6.92 -2.24 14.20
CA LEU A 556 7.18 -3.59 14.70
C LEU A 556 6.55 -3.78 16.08
N LEU A 557 6.01 -4.97 16.32
CA LEU A 557 5.57 -5.42 17.64
C LEU A 557 6.41 -6.61 18.12
N ASN A 558 6.21 -6.98 19.38
CA ASN A 558 6.78 -8.19 19.97
C ASN A 558 5.67 -9.20 20.25
N CYS A 559 5.97 -10.50 20.13
CA CYS A 559 5.09 -11.60 20.53
C CYS A 559 5.79 -12.54 21.52
N ASP A 560 5.01 -13.25 22.31
CA ASP A 560 5.44 -14.44 23.04
C ASP A 560 4.39 -15.55 22.97
N GLU A 561 4.53 -16.59 23.80
CA GLU A 561 3.60 -17.74 23.84
C GLU A 561 2.15 -17.38 24.24
N ASN A 562 1.89 -16.13 24.63
CA ASN A 562 0.55 -15.59 24.93
C ASN A 562 0.10 -14.53 23.91
N GLY A 563 0.80 -14.41 22.79
CA GLY A 563 0.41 -13.56 21.66
C GLY A 563 1.15 -12.22 21.62
N PRO A 564 0.61 -11.26 20.84
CA PRO A 564 1.15 -9.90 20.72
C PRO A 564 1.24 -9.17 22.06
N ARG A 565 2.35 -8.46 22.29
CA ARG A 565 2.68 -7.80 23.56
C ARG A 565 2.72 -6.27 23.43
N ALA A 566 2.48 -5.60 24.56
CA ALA A 566 2.62 -4.15 24.68
C ALA A 566 4.08 -3.69 24.67
N ASN A 567 4.34 -2.57 24.01
CA ASN A 567 5.55 -1.79 24.23
C ASN A 567 5.32 -0.88 25.44
N GLY A 568 5.84 -1.28 26.61
CA GLY A 568 5.62 -0.57 27.87
C GLY A 568 4.55 -1.23 28.75
N PRO A 569 3.76 -0.46 29.53
CA PRO A 569 2.72 -1.01 30.40
C PRO A 569 1.67 -1.79 29.60
N SER A 570 1.33 -2.99 30.07
CA SER A 570 0.20 -3.74 29.53
C SER A 570 -1.11 -2.95 29.73
N GLY A 571 -1.91 -2.87 28.68
CA GLY A 571 -3.16 -2.12 28.60
C GLY A 571 -3.01 -0.64 28.25
N ALA A 572 -1.82 -0.06 28.34
CA ALA A 572 -1.59 1.35 28.04
C ALA A 572 -0.19 1.52 27.45
N SER A 573 -0.04 1.02 26.22
CA SER A 573 1.22 1.07 25.47
C SER A 573 1.69 2.52 25.35
N THR A 574 3.00 2.74 25.46
CA THR A 574 3.61 4.06 25.24
C THR A 574 3.90 4.32 23.76
N HIS A 575 3.46 3.43 22.87
CA HIS A 575 3.70 3.53 21.45
C HIS A 575 2.92 4.71 20.85
N TRP A 576 3.55 5.49 19.96
CA TRP A 576 2.96 6.70 19.38
C TRP A 576 1.64 6.43 18.64
N LEU A 577 1.51 5.28 17.97
CA LEU A 577 0.27 4.84 17.29
C LEU A 577 -0.99 5.03 18.15
N VAL A 578 -0.89 4.83 19.47
CA VAL A 578 -2.03 4.95 20.40
C VAL A 578 -1.94 6.17 21.32
N ASN A 579 -1.06 7.14 21.03
CA ASN A 579 -0.82 8.31 21.88
C ASN A 579 -0.66 9.65 21.14
N ASN A 580 -0.15 9.66 19.91
CA ASN A 580 0.09 10.87 19.15
C ASN A 580 -0.08 10.62 17.65
N PRO A 581 -1.13 11.17 17.01
CA PRO A 581 -1.45 10.88 15.62
C PRO A 581 -0.40 11.42 14.65
N VAL A 582 0.40 12.44 15.02
CA VAL A 582 1.35 13.14 14.13
C VAL A 582 2.81 12.96 14.51
N ASP A 583 3.12 11.97 15.36
CA ASP A 583 4.45 11.80 15.96
C ASP A 583 5.53 11.43 14.96
N TRP A 584 5.27 10.39 14.14
CA TRP A 584 6.32 9.75 13.35
C TRP A 584 6.28 10.20 11.89
N SER A 585 7.27 11.02 11.50
CA SER A 585 7.33 11.61 10.15
C SER A 585 7.35 10.59 9.03
N VAL A 586 7.95 9.41 9.24
CA VAL A 586 8.01 8.34 8.22
C VAL A 586 6.61 7.83 7.84
N THR A 587 5.67 7.72 8.78
CA THR A 587 4.30 7.31 8.44
C THR A 587 3.65 8.27 7.44
N TYR A 588 3.90 9.58 7.60
CA TYR A 588 3.37 10.60 6.72
C TYR A 588 4.19 10.78 5.45
N HIS A 589 5.49 10.50 5.47
CA HIS A 589 6.34 10.38 4.29
C HIS A 589 5.77 9.32 3.34
N GLU A 590 5.48 8.11 3.85
CA GLU A 590 4.86 7.05 3.06
C GLU A 590 3.41 7.39 2.66
N ALA A 591 2.63 8.02 3.54
CA ALA A 591 1.30 8.48 3.17
C ALA A 591 1.34 9.54 2.05
N GLY A 592 2.38 10.37 2.03
CA GLY A 592 2.67 11.31 0.95
C GLY A 592 2.99 10.60 -0.36
N HIS A 593 3.80 9.55 -0.35
CA HIS A 593 4.02 8.70 -1.54
C HIS A 593 2.72 8.15 -2.10
N CYS A 594 1.81 7.72 -1.23
CA CYS A 594 0.50 7.21 -1.65
C CYS A 594 -0.36 8.22 -2.42
N GLN A 595 -0.09 9.53 -2.30
CA GLN A 595 -0.89 10.57 -2.95
C GLN A 595 -0.63 10.70 -4.45
N LEU A 596 0.43 10.07 -4.98
CA LEU A 596 0.80 10.08 -6.40
C LEU A 596 0.82 11.50 -7.01
N GLN A 597 1.28 12.46 -6.20
CA GLN A 597 1.37 13.86 -6.60
C GLN A 597 2.32 14.02 -7.79
N SER A 598 2.01 14.98 -8.67
CA SER A 598 2.99 15.43 -9.65
C SER A 598 4.17 16.10 -8.94
N MET A 599 5.37 15.96 -9.51
CA MET A 599 6.64 16.40 -8.91
C MET A 599 7.66 16.80 -9.99
N TYR A 600 8.65 17.60 -9.62
CA TYR A 600 9.86 17.82 -10.41
C TYR A 600 10.79 16.60 -10.35
N ARG A 601 11.80 16.58 -11.23
CA ARG A 601 12.88 15.60 -11.18
C ARG A 601 13.59 15.65 -9.81
N GLY A 602 14.01 14.50 -9.28
CA GLY A 602 14.69 14.38 -7.98
C GLY A 602 13.79 14.38 -6.74
N GLU A 603 12.54 14.82 -6.85
CA GLU A 603 11.69 15.08 -5.68
C GLU A 603 10.99 13.86 -5.06
N THR A 604 11.21 12.66 -5.59
CA THR A 604 10.44 11.47 -5.21
C THR A 604 10.45 11.24 -3.70
N GLU A 605 11.61 11.32 -3.03
CA GLU A 605 11.72 11.17 -1.57
C GLU A 605 11.79 12.50 -0.80
N ALA A 606 11.39 13.59 -1.45
CA ALA A 606 11.45 14.94 -0.88
C ALA A 606 10.05 15.53 -0.72
N SER A 607 9.33 15.70 -1.84
CA SER A 607 8.04 16.40 -1.90
C SER A 607 6.95 15.76 -1.04
N ASN A 608 7.00 14.45 -0.85
CA ASN A 608 6.06 13.68 -0.04
C ASN A 608 6.10 14.04 1.46
N ASN A 609 7.21 14.61 1.96
CA ASN A 609 7.28 15.11 3.34
C ASN A 609 6.41 16.35 3.58
N LEU A 610 6.09 17.11 2.53
CA LEU A 610 5.32 18.34 2.62
C LEU A 610 3.91 18.11 3.21
N PHE A 611 3.32 16.93 2.97
CA PHE A 611 2.03 16.54 3.54
C PHE A 611 2.06 16.54 5.07
N HIS A 612 3.16 16.08 5.68
CA HIS A 612 3.30 16.11 7.14
C HIS A 612 3.46 17.54 7.66
N ALA A 613 4.20 18.39 6.93
CA ALA A 613 4.34 19.81 7.26
C ALA A 613 2.97 20.52 7.27
N TYR A 614 2.16 20.30 6.22
CA TYR A 614 0.80 20.85 6.14
C TYR A 614 -0.09 20.36 7.29
N VAL A 615 -0.14 19.05 7.53
CA VAL A 615 -0.93 18.46 8.61
C VAL A 615 -0.53 19.08 9.95
N ARG A 616 0.75 19.11 10.28
CA ARG A 616 1.23 19.67 11.55
C ARG A 616 0.91 21.15 11.68
N ASN A 617 1.11 21.92 10.62
CA ASN A 617 0.87 23.35 10.61
C ASN A 617 -0.61 23.69 10.71
N VAL A 618 -1.39 23.29 9.72
CA VAL A 618 -2.77 23.73 9.54
C VAL A 618 -3.72 22.94 10.43
N LYS A 619 -3.49 21.63 10.61
CA LYS A 619 -4.41 20.78 11.38
C LYS A 619 -4.03 20.71 12.86
N PHE A 620 -2.77 20.86 13.24
CA PHE A 620 -2.36 20.75 14.64
C PHE A 620 -1.84 22.05 15.25
N ASN A 621 -1.94 23.17 14.51
CA ASN A 621 -1.51 24.50 14.97
C ASN A 621 -0.05 24.52 15.47
N ILE A 622 0.80 23.69 14.88
CA ILE A 622 2.23 23.73 15.10
C ILE A 622 2.78 24.87 14.24
N SER A 623 3.57 25.78 14.83
CA SER A 623 4.16 26.90 14.08
C SER A 623 4.84 26.41 12.80
N PHE A 624 4.66 27.16 11.70
CA PHE A 624 5.11 26.78 10.36
C PHE A 624 6.54 26.23 10.31
N ASP A 625 7.48 26.93 10.92
CA ASP A 625 8.88 26.53 11.00
C ASP A 625 9.11 25.19 11.70
N VAL A 626 8.45 24.97 12.83
CA VAL A 626 8.53 23.69 13.57
C VAL A 626 7.83 22.57 12.81
N ALA A 627 6.73 22.88 12.13
CA ALA A 627 5.97 21.93 11.32
C ALA A 627 6.81 21.41 10.14
N PHE A 628 7.44 22.31 9.39
CA PHE A 628 8.35 22.00 8.28
C PHE A 628 9.64 21.33 8.76
N ALA A 629 10.29 21.82 9.82
CA ALA A 629 11.50 21.18 10.32
C ALA A 629 11.27 19.73 10.74
N GLY A 630 10.14 19.47 11.43
CA GLY A 630 9.80 18.12 11.88
C GLY A 630 9.02 17.27 10.88
N SER A 631 8.77 17.74 9.64
CA SER A 631 8.22 16.86 8.60
C SER A 631 9.21 15.81 8.10
N LEU A 632 10.47 15.93 8.52
CA LEU A 632 11.53 14.97 8.25
C LEU A 632 12.50 14.88 9.43
N GLY A 633 12.38 13.81 10.21
CA GLY A 633 12.90 13.73 11.59
C GLY A 633 14.41 13.60 11.81
N HIS A 634 15.29 13.86 10.83
CA HIS A 634 16.74 13.73 11.02
C HIS A 634 17.47 15.05 11.32
N ALA A 635 16.94 16.21 10.92
CA ALA A 635 17.55 17.52 11.11
C ALA A 635 16.52 18.56 11.56
N VAL A 636 17.02 19.67 12.13
CA VAL A 636 16.19 20.81 12.55
C VAL A 636 16.36 21.92 11.50
N LEU A 637 15.70 21.75 10.35
CA LEU A 637 15.78 22.66 9.22
C LEU A 637 14.44 23.39 9.02
N THR A 638 14.32 24.61 9.53
CA THR A 638 13.28 25.57 9.11
C THR A 638 13.43 25.92 7.61
N PRO A 639 12.44 26.54 6.96
CA PRO A 639 12.57 26.95 5.56
C PRO A 639 13.81 27.82 5.29
N ASP A 640 14.10 28.79 6.16
CA ASP A 640 15.30 29.62 6.07
C ASP A 640 16.59 28.82 6.24
N GLN A 641 16.61 27.87 7.18
CA GLN A 641 17.78 27.01 7.37
C GLN A 641 17.96 26.02 6.21
N ALA A 642 16.88 25.56 5.57
CA ALA A 642 16.94 24.76 4.35
C ALA A 642 17.48 25.58 3.16
N ALA A 643 17.17 26.88 3.10
CA ALA A 643 17.74 27.77 2.09
C ALA A 643 19.24 27.97 2.34
N VAL A 644 19.67 28.15 3.59
CA VAL A 644 21.10 28.18 3.94
C VAL A 644 21.78 26.85 3.60
N ASP A 645 21.14 25.71 3.92
CA ASP A 645 21.63 24.37 3.58
C ASP A 645 21.89 24.19 2.08
N TRP A 646 21.07 24.82 1.23
CA TRP A 646 21.30 24.88 -0.21
C TRP A 646 22.40 25.88 -0.61
N MET A 647 22.34 27.12 -0.11
CA MET A 647 23.25 28.19 -0.50
C MET A 647 24.72 27.94 -0.12
N VAL A 648 24.98 27.06 0.86
CA VAL A 648 26.33 26.69 1.30
C VAL A 648 26.94 25.51 0.52
N THR A 649 26.22 24.98 -0.48
CA THR A 649 26.74 23.97 -1.40
C THR A 649 27.66 24.57 -2.47
N GLU A 650 28.53 23.73 -3.03
CA GLU A 650 29.40 24.13 -4.13
C GLU A 650 28.58 24.40 -5.41
N GLN A 651 27.60 23.54 -5.69
CA GLN A 651 26.70 23.64 -6.85
C GLN A 651 25.97 24.98 -6.86
N TYR A 652 25.41 25.40 -5.71
CA TYR A 652 24.79 26.71 -5.62
C TYR A 652 25.78 27.79 -6.04
N GLY A 653 26.95 27.88 -5.38
CA GLY A 653 27.97 28.90 -5.72
C GLY A 653 28.43 28.87 -7.18
N ASN A 654 28.40 27.71 -7.84
CA ASN A 654 28.75 27.56 -9.26
C ASN A 654 27.63 27.96 -10.24
N GLY A 655 26.40 28.19 -9.76
CA GLY A 655 25.25 28.37 -10.64
C GLY A 655 24.80 27.07 -11.29
N GLU A 656 25.03 25.94 -10.61
CA GLU A 656 24.63 24.61 -11.07
C GLU A 656 23.29 24.20 -10.44
N GLU A 657 22.53 23.39 -11.17
CA GLU A 657 21.33 22.73 -10.67
C GLU A 657 21.67 21.84 -9.45
N MET A 658 20.71 21.62 -8.56
CA MET A 658 20.82 20.57 -7.54
C MET A 658 21.03 19.20 -8.20
N ASP A 659 21.91 18.38 -7.63
CA ASP A 659 22.08 17.00 -8.10
C ASP A 659 20.82 16.15 -7.83
N TYR A 660 20.30 15.50 -8.87
CA TYR A 660 19.15 14.59 -8.82
C TYR A 660 19.53 13.19 -9.34
N SER A 661 20.79 12.80 -9.19
CA SER A 661 21.36 11.59 -9.78
C SER A 661 20.87 10.29 -9.11
N ASN A 662 20.09 10.38 -8.03
CA ASN A 662 19.71 9.25 -7.18
C ASN A 662 20.93 8.52 -6.57
N THR A 663 22.09 9.18 -6.53
CA THR A 663 23.29 8.69 -5.84
C THR A 663 23.33 9.26 -4.41
N PRO A 664 24.35 8.93 -3.60
CA PRO A 664 24.56 9.62 -2.33
C PRO A 664 24.86 11.12 -2.43
N ASP A 665 25.18 11.62 -3.64
CA ASP A 665 25.42 13.05 -3.89
C ASP A 665 24.12 13.82 -4.20
N ASP A 666 22.97 13.13 -4.28
CA ASP A 666 21.65 13.71 -4.53
C ASP A 666 21.31 14.78 -3.48
N GLN A 667 20.79 15.92 -3.94
CA GLN A 667 20.54 17.10 -3.12
C GLN A 667 19.05 17.32 -2.85
N PHE A 668 18.15 16.54 -3.45
CA PHE A 668 16.70 16.55 -3.17
C PHE A 668 16.32 15.47 -2.16
N ARG A 669 16.73 14.23 -2.45
CA ARG A 669 16.30 13.01 -1.79
C ARG A 669 16.59 13.09 -0.28
N TYR A 670 15.56 12.87 0.54
CA TYR A 670 15.64 12.91 2.00
C TYR A 670 16.26 14.19 2.55
N GLN A 671 15.99 15.36 1.94
CA GLN A 671 16.52 16.64 2.39
C GLN A 671 15.46 17.75 2.28
N GLN A 672 15.38 18.62 3.30
CA GLN A 672 14.41 19.73 3.36
C GLN A 672 14.54 20.69 2.17
N ARG A 673 15.77 20.92 1.66
CA ARG A 673 16.00 21.75 0.47
C ARG A 673 15.30 21.21 -0.79
N GLY A 674 15.08 19.90 -0.87
CA GLY A 674 14.38 19.27 -2.00
C GLY A 674 12.91 19.70 -2.13
N TYR A 675 12.29 20.15 -1.05
CA TYR A 675 10.89 20.62 -1.02
C TYR A 675 10.71 22.02 -0.40
N GLY A 676 11.81 22.75 -0.14
CA GLY A 676 11.80 24.09 0.47
C GLY A 676 11.03 25.14 -0.34
N LYS A 677 11.05 25.06 -1.67
CA LYS A 677 10.23 25.92 -2.56
C LYS A 677 8.74 25.89 -2.25
N TYR A 678 8.20 24.73 -1.84
CA TYR A 678 6.80 24.62 -1.49
C TYR A 678 6.50 25.27 -0.14
N ALA A 679 7.45 25.24 0.80
CA ALA A 679 7.35 26.02 2.03
C ALA A 679 7.39 27.52 1.73
N ASP A 680 8.25 27.96 0.80
CA ASP A 680 8.28 29.35 0.34
C ASP A 680 6.97 29.78 -0.30
N MET A 681 6.38 28.94 -1.14
CA MET A 681 5.04 29.20 -1.67
C MET A 681 4.00 29.34 -0.56
N ALA A 682 3.99 28.39 0.40
CA ALA A 682 3.03 28.39 1.49
C ALA A 682 3.15 29.61 2.41
N ARG A 683 4.37 30.09 2.72
CA ARG A 683 4.54 31.28 3.58
C ARG A 683 4.28 32.61 2.87
N LEU A 684 4.47 32.68 1.55
CA LEU A 684 4.28 33.92 0.79
C LEU A 684 2.83 34.12 0.31
N TRP A 685 2.16 33.03 -0.06
CA TRP A 685 0.82 33.06 -0.67
C TRP A 685 -0.19 32.09 -0.02
N GLY A 686 0.17 31.47 1.10
CA GLY A 686 -0.68 30.49 1.79
C GLY A 686 -0.65 29.12 1.13
N TRP A 687 -1.05 28.10 1.89
CA TRP A 687 -1.14 26.71 1.43
C TRP A 687 -2.11 26.52 0.25
N ASN A 688 -3.12 27.39 0.12
CA ASN A 688 -4.11 27.32 -0.96
C ASN A 688 -3.48 27.43 -2.35
N SER A 689 -2.34 28.11 -2.50
CA SER A 689 -1.60 28.15 -3.77
C SER A 689 -1.18 26.76 -4.27
N ILE A 690 -0.86 25.84 -3.35
CA ILE A 690 -0.46 24.46 -3.67
C ILE A 690 -1.67 23.55 -3.77
N ILE A 691 -2.64 23.69 -2.86
CA ILE A 691 -3.89 22.92 -2.87
C ILE A 691 -4.65 23.15 -4.19
N ASN A 692 -4.77 24.40 -4.64
CA ASN A 692 -5.45 24.74 -5.89
C ASN A 692 -4.73 24.19 -7.12
N PHE A 693 -3.39 24.13 -7.08
CA PHE A 693 -2.60 23.49 -8.12
C PHE A 693 -2.97 22.01 -8.25
N TYR A 694 -2.93 21.25 -7.14
CA TYR A 694 -3.31 19.83 -7.17
C TYR A 694 -4.79 19.62 -7.52
N HIS A 695 -5.69 20.46 -7.00
CA HIS A 695 -7.11 20.41 -7.35
C HIS A 695 -7.33 20.54 -8.85
N THR A 696 -6.62 21.48 -9.50
CA THR A 696 -6.66 21.66 -10.95
C THR A 696 -6.19 20.42 -11.68
N GLU A 697 -5.16 19.70 -11.19
CA GLU A 697 -4.75 18.43 -11.78
C GLU A 697 -5.85 17.36 -11.72
N HIS A 698 -6.62 17.29 -10.63
CA HIS A 698 -7.76 16.38 -10.55
C HIS A 698 -8.84 16.76 -11.56
N LEU A 699 -9.16 18.06 -11.71
CA LEU A 699 -10.15 18.54 -12.67
C LEU A 699 -9.74 18.24 -14.12
N GLU A 700 -8.48 18.51 -14.47
CA GLU A 700 -7.92 18.21 -15.79
C GLU A 700 -7.95 16.70 -16.09
N PHE A 701 -7.56 15.86 -15.12
CA PHE A 701 -7.63 14.41 -15.24
C PHE A 701 -9.06 13.94 -15.52
N MET A 702 -10.05 14.43 -14.76
CA MET A 702 -11.45 14.08 -14.97
C MET A 702 -12.00 14.60 -16.31
N ALA A 703 -11.48 15.70 -16.83
CA ALA A 703 -11.81 16.21 -18.16
C ALA A 703 -11.16 15.40 -19.30
N GLY A 704 -10.33 14.40 -18.99
CA GLY A 704 -9.62 13.59 -19.98
C GLY A 704 -8.46 14.32 -20.65
N ALA A 705 -7.88 15.34 -19.99
CA ALA A 705 -6.75 16.07 -20.51
C ALA A 705 -5.52 15.15 -20.66
N THR A 706 -5.06 14.98 -21.89
CA THR A 706 -3.91 14.15 -22.25
C THR A 706 -2.60 14.94 -22.30
N ASN A 707 -2.71 16.26 -22.36
CA ASN A 707 -1.65 17.25 -22.29
C ASN A 707 -2.26 18.59 -21.88
N THR A 708 -1.41 19.53 -21.47
CA THR A 708 -1.80 20.86 -21.01
C THR A 708 -2.01 21.87 -22.15
N GLY A 709 -1.72 21.49 -23.40
CA GLY A 709 -1.89 22.35 -24.59
C GLY A 709 -0.91 23.53 -24.71
N GLU A 710 -0.02 23.72 -23.75
CA GLU A 710 0.89 24.88 -23.70
C GLU A 710 2.19 24.71 -24.49
N GLY A 711 2.52 23.49 -24.90
CA GLY A 711 3.71 23.18 -25.71
C GLY A 711 5.04 23.25 -24.95
N LEU A 712 5.01 23.26 -23.62
CA LEU A 712 6.20 23.28 -22.76
C LEU A 712 6.67 21.86 -22.37
N HIS A 713 7.95 21.73 -22.02
CA HIS A 713 8.45 20.54 -21.35
C HIS A 713 7.79 20.38 -19.96
N LYS A 714 7.64 19.14 -19.45
CA LYS A 714 6.92 18.86 -18.18
C LYS A 714 7.41 19.66 -16.97
N VAL A 715 8.71 19.98 -16.92
CA VAL A 715 9.31 20.82 -15.87
C VAL A 715 8.79 22.25 -15.96
N ASP A 716 8.89 22.84 -17.15
CA ASP A 716 8.49 24.22 -17.41
C ASP A 716 6.97 24.39 -17.30
N SER A 717 6.22 23.43 -17.83
CA SER A 717 4.77 23.27 -17.66
C SER A 717 4.35 23.32 -16.19
N ARG A 718 5.01 22.53 -15.34
CA ARG A 718 4.75 22.53 -13.90
C ARG A 718 5.02 23.90 -13.27
N THR A 719 6.13 24.54 -13.64
CA THR A 719 6.47 25.90 -13.16
C THR A 719 5.42 26.92 -13.56
N LEU A 720 4.95 26.90 -14.81
CA LEU A 720 3.88 27.78 -15.26
C LEU A 720 2.60 27.56 -14.46
N ARG A 721 2.17 26.30 -14.32
CA ARG A 721 0.92 25.92 -13.64
C ARG A 721 0.95 26.24 -12.14
N LEU A 722 2.08 26.05 -11.47
CA LEU A 722 2.26 26.51 -10.09
C LEU A 722 2.19 28.05 -10.02
N GLY A 723 2.77 28.75 -11.00
CA GLY A 723 2.67 30.21 -11.11
C GLY A 723 1.24 30.70 -11.30
N MET A 724 0.47 30.03 -12.15
CA MET A 724 -0.97 30.31 -12.33
C MET A 724 -1.76 30.08 -11.03
N ALA A 725 -1.46 29.02 -10.28
CA ALA A 725 -2.12 28.74 -9.01
C ALA A 725 -1.77 29.75 -7.91
N ALA A 726 -0.53 30.27 -7.91
CA ALA A 726 -0.07 31.32 -6.99
C ALA A 726 -0.41 32.75 -7.48
N GLY A 727 -0.83 32.93 -8.73
CA GLY A 727 -1.10 34.22 -9.35
C GLY A 727 0.14 35.07 -9.67
N VAL A 728 1.34 34.48 -9.68
CA VAL A 728 2.61 35.21 -9.86
C VAL A 728 3.62 34.43 -10.71
N ASP A 729 4.62 35.13 -11.24
CA ASP A 729 5.75 34.48 -11.90
C ASP A 729 6.64 33.74 -10.87
N LEU A 730 6.54 32.41 -10.87
CA LEU A 730 7.34 31.53 -10.01
C LEU A 730 8.64 31.05 -10.64
N ARG A 731 8.98 31.43 -11.88
CA ARG A 731 10.25 31.00 -12.50
C ARG A 731 11.46 31.32 -11.59
N PRO A 732 11.58 32.51 -10.98
CA PRO A 732 12.72 32.80 -10.11
C PRO A 732 12.76 31.93 -8.83
N LEU A 733 11.59 31.55 -8.28
CA LEU A 733 11.56 30.69 -7.08
C LEU A 733 12.07 29.29 -7.41
N ILE A 734 11.60 28.73 -8.53
CA ILE A 734 11.99 27.38 -8.96
C ILE A 734 13.48 27.33 -9.35
N ASP A 735 13.97 28.37 -10.04
CA ASP A 735 15.39 28.50 -10.40
C ASP A 735 16.29 28.67 -9.16
N PHE A 736 15.89 29.52 -8.19
CA PHE A 736 16.63 29.66 -6.93
C PHE A 736 16.80 28.33 -6.22
N TRP A 737 15.75 27.51 -6.15
CA TRP A 737 15.77 26.19 -5.52
C TRP A 737 16.39 25.09 -6.41
N GLY A 738 17.24 25.48 -7.36
CA GLY A 738 18.12 24.59 -8.09
C GLY A 738 17.35 23.63 -9.00
N ILE A 739 16.32 24.12 -9.69
CA ILE A 739 15.62 23.38 -10.75
C ILE A 739 15.63 24.24 -12.01
N ASP A 740 16.56 23.92 -12.91
CA ASP A 740 16.70 24.65 -14.16
C ASP A 740 15.49 24.41 -15.07
N SER A 741 15.02 25.48 -15.72
CA SER A 741 14.06 25.37 -16.82
C SER A 741 14.70 24.71 -18.05
N VAL A 742 13.91 23.95 -18.80
CA VAL A 742 14.41 23.29 -20.02
C VAL A 742 14.43 24.25 -21.21
N ASP A 743 13.40 25.07 -21.35
CA ASP A 743 13.35 26.20 -22.30
C ASP A 743 12.89 27.47 -21.58
N SER A 744 13.85 28.19 -21.01
CA SER A 744 13.60 29.41 -20.24
C SER A 744 12.90 30.51 -21.06
N VAL A 745 13.15 30.55 -22.37
CA VAL A 745 12.57 31.56 -23.28
C VAL A 745 11.10 31.25 -23.52
N ALA A 746 10.77 30.00 -23.86
CA ALA A 746 9.39 29.58 -24.06
C ALA A 746 8.58 29.69 -22.75
N LEU A 747 9.16 29.28 -21.62
CA LEU A 747 8.53 29.40 -20.31
C LEU A 747 8.24 30.86 -19.95
N LYS A 748 9.20 31.77 -20.14
CA LYS A 748 9.00 33.20 -19.89
C LYS A 748 7.91 33.79 -20.79
N GLN A 749 7.89 33.42 -22.08
CA GLN A 749 6.84 33.84 -22.99
C GLN A 749 5.46 33.37 -22.50
N LYS A 750 5.32 32.10 -22.14
CA LYS A 750 4.05 31.54 -21.63
C LYS A 750 3.60 32.14 -20.32
N THR A 751 4.54 32.47 -19.45
CA THR A 751 4.28 33.17 -18.17
C THR A 751 3.65 34.54 -18.42
N VAL A 752 4.22 35.33 -19.34
CA VAL A 752 3.68 36.63 -19.74
C VAL A 752 2.33 36.50 -20.47
N GLU A 753 2.18 35.51 -21.35
CA GLU A 753 0.91 35.23 -22.05
C GLU A 753 -0.23 34.91 -21.08
N ASN A 754 0.06 34.30 -19.93
CA ASN A 754 -0.91 34.03 -18.87
C ASN A 754 -1.06 35.18 -17.86
N GLY A 755 -0.46 36.35 -18.13
CA GLY A 755 -0.61 37.54 -17.31
C GLY A 755 0.12 37.50 -15.97
N LEU A 756 1.02 36.54 -15.76
CA LEU A 756 1.78 36.41 -14.52
C LEU A 756 2.91 37.45 -14.48
N LYS A 757 2.98 38.21 -13.39
CA LYS A 757 3.95 39.29 -13.18
C LYS A 757 5.03 38.91 -12.16
N PRO A 758 6.21 39.56 -12.19
CA PRO A 758 7.23 39.41 -11.16
C PRO A 758 6.70 39.79 -9.76
N SER A 759 7.13 39.05 -8.74
CA SER A 759 6.69 39.25 -7.35
C SER A 759 7.70 40.02 -6.51
N LYS A 760 7.23 41.12 -5.88
CA LYS A 760 8.03 41.90 -4.92
C LYS A 760 8.33 41.11 -3.65
N LYS A 761 7.36 40.34 -3.14
CA LYS A 761 7.54 39.46 -1.98
C LYS A 761 8.65 38.44 -2.20
N LEU A 762 8.75 37.89 -3.41
CA LEU A 762 9.79 36.93 -3.77
C LEU A 762 11.18 37.60 -3.85
N LYS A 763 11.27 38.81 -4.41
CA LYS A 763 12.49 39.61 -4.36
C LYS A 763 12.93 39.88 -2.93
N GLU A 764 12.03 40.33 -2.06
CA GLU A 764 12.30 40.61 -0.65
C GLU A 764 12.75 39.34 0.09
N LEU A 765 12.20 38.18 -0.26
CA LEU A 765 12.64 36.90 0.27
C LEU A 765 14.10 36.58 -0.11
N PHE A 766 14.47 36.78 -1.37
CA PHE A 766 15.86 36.57 -1.80
C PHE A 766 16.83 37.56 -1.17
N GLU A 767 16.41 38.82 -0.99
CA GLU A 767 17.18 39.81 -0.24
C GLU A 767 17.39 39.39 1.22
N HIS A 768 16.37 38.82 1.86
CA HIS A 768 16.47 38.21 3.18
C HIS A 768 17.44 37.02 3.19
N TYR A 769 17.31 36.06 2.27
CA TYR A 769 18.24 34.94 2.14
C TYR A 769 19.70 35.37 1.97
N ALA A 770 19.96 36.46 1.23
CA ALA A 770 21.31 37.01 1.08
C ALA A 770 21.92 37.52 2.41
N THR A 771 21.08 37.79 3.42
CA THR A 771 21.52 38.14 4.77
C THR A 771 21.85 36.91 5.63
N LEU A 772 21.33 35.73 5.27
CA LEU A 772 21.51 34.48 6.03
C LEU A 772 22.76 33.69 5.65
N ILE A 773 23.37 33.98 4.49
CA ILE A 773 24.58 33.28 4.03
C ILE A 773 25.70 33.44 5.07
N PRO A 774 26.24 32.34 5.64
CA PRO A 774 27.31 32.41 6.62
C PRO A 774 28.59 33.00 6.01
N MET A 775 29.03 34.15 6.50
CA MET A 775 30.14 34.91 5.90
C MET A 775 31.53 34.46 6.37
N ASN A 776 31.59 33.55 7.34
CA ASN A 776 32.83 32.99 7.88
C ASN A 776 32.60 31.61 8.51
N GLU A 777 33.70 30.93 8.82
CA GLU A 777 33.72 29.61 9.46
C GLU A 777 32.90 29.57 10.77
N GLY A 778 32.95 30.64 11.57
CA GLY A 778 32.22 30.73 12.84
C GLY A 778 30.71 30.71 12.66
N GLU A 779 30.21 31.47 11.69
CA GLU A 779 28.79 31.50 11.32
C GLU A 779 28.33 30.18 10.69
N PHE A 780 29.15 29.56 9.83
CA PHE A 780 28.85 28.26 9.25
C PHE A 780 28.74 27.17 10.34
N ASN A 781 29.69 27.17 11.28
CA ASN A 781 29.67 26.25 12.42
C ASN A 781 28.46 26.48 13.33
N ALA A 782 28.00 27.74 13.48
CA ALA A 782 26.79 28.05 14.24
C ALA A 782 25.53 27.51 13.54
N HIS A 783 25.44 27.66 12.21
CA HIS A 783 24.37 27.06 11.42
C HIS A 783 24.39 25.52 11.52
N PHE A 784 25.56 24.89 11.35
CA PHE A 784 25.70 23.43 11.52
C PHE A 784 25.25 22.95 12.90
N ASP A 785 25.70 23.62 13.98
CA ASP A 785 25.28 23.27 15.35
C ASP A 785 23.77 23.46 15.58
N ALA A 786 23.12 24.38 14.85
CA ALA A 786 21.68 24.62 14.93
C ALA A 786 20.87 23.53 14.21
N VAL A 787 21.26 23.14 13.00
CA VAL A 787 20.51 22.18 12.17
C VAL A 787 20.81 20.72 12.53
N TRP A 788 22.00 20.45 13.07
CA TRP A 788 22.45 19.13 13.49
C TRP A 788 23.04 19.15 14.92
N PRO A 789 22.20 19.34 15.95
CA PRO A 789 22.67 19.53 17.32
C PRO A 789 23.57 18.39 17.81
N GLY A 790 24.79 18.73 18.21
CA GLY A 790 25.76 17.79 18.79
C GLY A 790 26.51 16.90 17.78
N LYS A 791 26.16 16.91 16.49
CA LYS A 791 26.81 16.07 15.48
C LYS A 791 28.22 16.54 15.11
N ARG A 792 28.49 17.85 15.08
CA ARG A 792 29.83 18.40 14.88
C ARG A 792 30.85 17.94 15.93
N ARG A 793 30.41 17.74 17.17
CA ARG A 793 31.25 17.26 18.28
C ARG A 793 31.39 15.73 18.31
N ASN A 794 30.56 15.01 17.56
CA ASN A 794 30.54 13.56 17.48
C ASN A 794 30.44 13.13 16.00
N PRO A 795 31.45 13.42 15.16
CA PRO A 795 31.37 13.17 13.72
C PRO A 795 31.22 11.68 13.37
N GLY A 796 31.58 10.76 14.28
CA GLY A 796 31.34 9.33 14.11
C GLY A 796 29.87 8.91 14.15
N ASP A 797 28.98 9.81 14.57
CA ASP A 797 27.52 9.61 14.53
C ASP A 797 26.91 10.09 13.20
N CYS A 798 27.74 10.43 12.21
CA CYS A 798 27.30 10.76 10.85
C CYS A 798 27.75 9.65 9.90
N ALA A 799 26.79 8.95 9.29
CA ALA A 799 27.05 7.71 8.56
C ALA A 799 27.85 7.91 7.26
N ASP A 800 27.62 9.01 6.54
CA ASP A 800 28.19 9.28 5.22
C ASP A 800 28.65 10.74 5.09
N VAL A 801 29.79 10.95 4.44
CA VAL A 801 30.42 12.28 4.27
C VAL A 801 29.86 13.08 3.09
N ARG A 802 28.99 12.48 2.27
CA ARG A 802 28.45 13.10 1.04
C ARG A 802 27.14 13.86 1.27
N TYR A 803 26.40 13.52 2.32
CA TYR A 803 25.12 14.14 2.65
C TYR A 803 24.92 14.33 4.17
N GLY A 804 23.85 15.04 4.55
CA GLY A 804 23.46 15.25 5.94
C GLY A 804 24.56 15.81 6.83
N CYS A 805 24.61 15.40 8.10
CA CYS A 805 25.61 15.92 9.04
C CYS A 805 27.07 15.55 8.70
N GLY A 806 27.30 14.47 7.94
CA GLY A 806 28.65 14.10 7.53
C GLY A 806 29.19 14.99 6.41
N TRP A 807 28.31 15.46 5.51
CA TRP A 807 28.65 16.52 4.55
C TRP A 807 29.06 17.81 5.25
N TYR A 808 28.31 18.26 6.26
CA TYR A 808 28.67 19.42 7.07
C TYR A 808 30.05 19.28 7.76
N ASN A 809 30.37 18.09 8.27
CA ASN A 809 31.67 17.81 8.88
C ASN A 809 32.84 17.96 7.89
N VAL A 810 32.64 17.64 6.60
CA VAL A 810 33.66 17.89 5.57
C VAL A 810 33.67 19.36 5.17
N ARG A 811 32.48 19.97 5.05
CA ARG A 811 32.33 21.33 4.54
C ARG A 811 32.88 22.40 5.49
N MET A 812 32.81 22.18 6.81
CA MET A 812 33.34 23.14 7.80
C MET A 812 34.85 23.44 7.64
N ASP A 813 35.63 22.49 7.12
CA ASP A 813 37.07 22.68 6.89
C ASP A 813 37.38 23.46 5.59
N VAL A 814 36.37 23.66 4.74
CA VAL A 814 36.51 24.27 3.41
C VAL A 814 35.73 25.59 3.29
N TRP A 815 34.68 25.79 4.10
CA TRP A 815 33.88 27.01 4.06
C TRP A 815 34.63 28.23 4.59
N ASP A 816 35.08 29.08 3.68
CA ASP A 816 35.81 30.30 3.97
C ASP A 816 35.13 31.55 3.38
N LEU A 817 35.79 32.72 3.51
CA LEU A 817 35.26 33.98 3.01
C LEU A 817 35.08 33.97 1.48
N ALA A 818 35.92 33.25 0.73
CA ALA A 818 35.83 33.21 -0.73
C ALA A 818 34.61 32.41 -1.18
N GLU A 819 34.36 31.25 -0.56
CA GLU A 819 33.14 30.44 -0.81
C GLU A 819 31.87 31.21 -0.43
N ALA A 820 31.88 31.89 0.73
CA ALA A 820 30.74 32.70 1.17
C ALA A 820 30.47 33.89 0.24
N GLN A 821 31.52 34.60 -0.21
CA GLN A 821 31.38 35.69 -1.18
C GLN A 821 30.83 35.20 -2.50
N LYS A 822 31.31 34.06 -3.00
CA LYS A 822 30.82 33.45 -4.24
C LYS A 822 29.31 33.16 -4.18
N ALA A 823 28.83 32.53 -3.09
CA ALA A 823 27.41 32.27 -2.90
C ALA A 823 26.57 33.58 -2.84
N LYS A 824 27.08 34.59 -2.11
CA LYS A 824 26.38 35.88 -1.95
C LYS A 824 26.34 36.69 -3.23
N GLU A 825 27.45 36.77 -3.95
CA GLU A 825 27.55 37.47 -5.23
C GLU A 825 26.63 36.83 -6.27
N ARG A 826 26.52 35.50 -6.30
CA ARG A 826 25.55 34.80 -7.14
C ARG A 826 24.12 35.23 -6.82
N LEU A 827 23.70 35.19 -5.56
CA LEU A 827 22.32 35.55 -5.19
C LEU A 827 22.01 37.01 -5.53
N LEU A 828 22.95 37.94 -5.29
CA LEU A 828 22.78 39.34 -5.64
C LEU A 828 22.72 39.55 -7.17
N ALA A 829 23.54 38.84 -7.94
CA ALA A 829 23.48 38.87 -9.40
C ALA A 829 22.16 38.29 -9.94
N PHE A 830 21.68 37.20 -9.33
CA PHE A 830 20.38 36.59 -9.65
C PHE A 830 19.22 37.56 -9.38
N ILE A 831 19.23 38.25 -8.24
CA ILE A 831 18.22 39.28 -7.92
C ILE A 831 18.24 40.42 -8.95
N GLU A 832 19.43 40.88 -9.34
CA GLU A 832 19.56 41.95 -10.34
C GLU A 832 19.08 41.51 -11.72
N ASP A 833 19.37 40.28 -12.16
CA ASP A 833 18.96 39.75 -13.46
C ASP A 833 17.43 39.59 -13.56
N GLU A 834 16.80 39.04 -12.51
CA GLU A 834 15.36 38.81 -12.50
C GLU A 834 14.56 40.09 -12.18
N TYR A 835 15.12 41.03 -11.41
CA TYR A 835 14.34 42.16 -10.85
C TYR A 835 14.90 43.57 -11.05
N GLY A 836 16.15 43.76 -11.49
CA GLY A 836 16.82 45.08 -11.54
C GLY A 836 16.16 46.13 -12.45
N GLY A 837 15.35 45.68 -13.41
CA GLY A 837 14.59 46.53 -14.34
C GLY A 837 13.07 46.49 -14.18
N VAL A 838 12.54 45.80 -13.16
CA VAL A 838 11.10 45.59 -13.01
C VAL A 838 10.42 46.87 -12.49
N VAL A 839 9.42 47.32 -13.23
CA VAL A 839 8.60 48.51 -12.91
C VAL A 839 7.11 48.20 -12.77
N ASP A 840 6.68 47.01 -13.20
CA ASP A 840 5.31 46.47 -13.09
C ASP A 840 5.37 45.19 -12.26
N TRP A 841 4.78 45.24 -11.07
CA TRP A 841 4.82 44.17 -10.08
C TRP A 841 3.45 43.50 -9.99
N ALA A 842 3.41 42.26 -9.51
CA ALA A 842 2.16 41.70 -9.02
C ALA A 842 1.71 42.50 -7.78
N ASP A 843 0.58 43.20 -7.87
CA ASP A 843 -0.01 43.95 -6.76
C ASP A 843 -0.65 43.00 -5.73
N GLU A 844 -0.81 43.44 -4.48
CA GLU A 844 -1.45 42.62 -3.42
C GLU A 844 -2.92 42.30 -3.76
N ASP A 845 -3.60 43.15 -4.53
CA ASP A 845 -4.97 42.96 -5.02
C ASP A 845 -5.06 42.14 -6.33
N ASP A 846 -3.94 41.94 -7.05
CA ASP A 846 -3.88 41.18 -8.32
C ASP A 846 -3.81 39.65 -8.07
N VAL A 847 -3.48 39.21 -6.84
CA VAL A 847 -3.49 37.79 -6.43
C VAL A 847 -4.93 37.37 -6.10
N GLN A 848 -5.81 37.35 -7.11
CA GLN A 848 -7.08 36.65 -6.99
C GLN A 848 -6.81 35.15 -7.17
N LEU A 849 -6.64 34.44 -6.05
CA LEU A 849 -6.75 32.99 -6.06
C LEU A 849 -8.08 32.62 -6.76
N PRO A 850 -8.09 31.73 -7.76
CA PRO A 850 -9.34 31.30 -8.39
C PRO A 850 -10.30 30.84 -7.29
N GLY A 851 -11.51 31.39 -7.30
CA GLY A 851 -12.50 31.34 -6.20
C GLY A 851 -12.38 30.10 -5.33
N GLY A 852 -11.85 30.30 -4.12
CA GLY A 852 -11.49 29.21 -3.22
C GLY A 852 -12.68 28.34 -2.85
N VAL A 853 -12.44 27.05 -2.70
CA VAL A 853 -13.38 26.14 -2.03
C VAL A 853 -13.34 26.51 -0.55
N GLY A 854 -14.42 27.16 -0.09
CA GLY A 854 -14.48 27.83 1.21
C GLY A 854 -14.17 26.93 2.41
N GLY A 855 -13.22 27.38 3.23
CA GLY A 855 -13.10 27.00 4.63
C GLY A 855 -13.16 28.30 5.45
N GLU A 856 -14.27 28.54 6.13
CA GLU A 856 -14.34 29.58 7.16
C GLU A 856 -13.38 29.22 8.30
N GLY A 857 -12.45 30.12 8.61
CA GLY A 857 -11.40 29.89 9.60
C GLY A 857 -10.60 31.14 9.94
N GLY A 858 -11.30 32.21 10.36
CA GLY A 858 -10.88 33.24 11.32
C GLY A 858 -9.51 33.92 11.16
N ASP A 859 -9.49 35.02 10.41
CA ASP A 859 -8.56 36.14 10.65
C ASP A 859 -9.27 37.15 11.58
N GLU A 860 -8.90 37.19 12.86
CA GLU A 860 -9.12 38.38 13.70
C GLU A 860 -7.78 39.12 13.82
N GLU A 861 -7.72 40.29 13.18
CA GLU A 861 -6.62 41.25 13.27
C GLU A 861 -6.41 41.71 14.72
N VAL A 862 -5.17 41.62 15.19
CA VAL A 862 -4.73 42.26 16.43
C VAL A 862 -4.25 43.67 16.08
N GLU A 863 -5.07 44.68 16.38
CA GLU A 863 -4.62 46.08 16.38
C GLU A 863 -3.65 46.33 17.55
N GLU A 864 -2.47 46.87 17.25
CA GLU A 864 -1.52 47.40 18.22
C GLU A 864 -2.09 48.65 18.90
N GLY A 865 -2.21 48.61 20.23
CA GLY A 865 -2.51 49.77 21.08
C GLY A 865 -1.30 50.21 21.89
N ASP A 866 -0.83 51.43 21.65
CA ASP A 866 0.19 52.13 22.42
C ASP A 866 -0.26 52.45 23.87
N GLY A 867 0.62 52.12 24.82
CA GLY A 867 0.98 52.93 26.02
C GLY A 867 -0.03 53.16 27.16
N LEU A 868 0.29 52.64 28.37
CA LEU A 868 0.74 53.43 29.56
C LEU A 868 0.50 52.69 30.90
N GLU A 869 1.57 52.68 31.72
CA GLU A 869 1.70 52.79 33.19
C GLU A 869 1.13 51.73 34.19
N GLU A 870 2.09 51.13 34.91
CA GLU A 870 2.23 50.80 36.34
C GLU A 870 1.00 50.66 37.28
N GLU A 871 0.85 49.48 37.91
CA GLU A 871 1.12 49.17 39.35
C GLU A 871 0.27 47.98 39.87
N GLY A 872 0.95 46.98 40.46
CA GLY A 872 0.59 46.33 41.74
C GLY A 872 -0.57 45.32 41.82
N GLY A 873 -0.28 44.10 42.31
CA GLY A 873 -1.20 43.34 43.17
C GLY A 873 -1.41 41.85 42.86
N SER A 874 -1.18 41.00 43.87
CA SER A 874 -1.24 39.53 43.89
C SER A 874 -2.69 38.94 43.92
N PRO A 875 -2.87 37.59 43.87
CA PRO A 875 -3.94 36.90 43.14
C PRO A 875 -5.13 36.48 44.00
N MET A 876 -6.25 36.09 43.35
CA MET A 876 -7.19 35.02 43.81
C MET A 876 -8.33 34.74 42.81
N THR A 877 -8.51 33.45 42.52
CA THR A 877 -9.76 32.65 42.41
C THR A 877 -11.05 33.26 41.82
N GLY A 878 -11.68 32.52 40.89
CA GLY A 878 -13.14 32.55 40.71
C GLY A 878 -13.61 32.25 39.29
N ALA A 879 -14.21 31.08 39.09
CA ALA A 879 -15.06 30.79 37.93
C ALA A 879 -16.31 31.68 37.93
N PRO A 880 -16.93 31.91 36.76
CA PRO A 880 -18.38 31.94 36.71
C PRO A 880 -18.98 31.17 35.53
N THR A 881 -20.02 30.41 35.86
CA THR A 881 -21.10 29.92 35.01
C THR A 881 -21.94 31.06 34.41
N VAL A 882 -22.33 30.97 33.13
CA VAL A 882 -23.49 31.68 32.55
C VAL A 882 -24.26 30.76 31.59
N ALA A 883 -25.58 30.94 31.61
CA ALA A 883 -26.70 30.12 31.13
C ALA A 883 -26.93 30.13 29.59
N PRO A 884 -27.85 29.29 29.05
CA PRO A 884 -27.95 28.98 27.62
C PRO A 884 -28.81 29.97 26.84
N VAL A 885 -28.47 30.18 25.57
CA VAL A 885 -29.23 30.95 24.58
C VAL A 885 -29.78 29.97 23.53
N GLU A 886 -31.09 30.06 23.26
CA GLU A 886 -31.83 29.26 22.27
C GLU A 886 -31.42 29.59 20.82
N PRO A 887 -31.53 28.65 19.86
CA PRO A 887 -31.19 28.89 18.46
C PRO A 887 -32.38 29.48 17.68
N GLU A 888 -32.14 30.61 16.99
CA GLU A 888 -33.07 31.15 16.00
C GLU A 888 -33.02 30.34 14.70
N SER A 889 -34.20 29.97 14.23
CA SER A 889 -34.50 29.33 12.96
C SER A 889 -34.48 30.33 11.81
N GLY A 890 -33.76 30.04 10.74
CA GLY A 890 -33.95 30.71 9.45
C GLY A 890 -32.82 30.44 8.47
N LEU A 891 -33.05 29.51 7.53
CA LEU A 891 -32.58 29.50 6.13
C LEU A 891 -32.84 28.11 5.53
N LEU A 892 -34.11 27.87 5.20
CA LEU A 892 -34.60 26.77 4.39
C LEU A 892 -35.42 27.40 3.27
N GLU A 893 -34.75 27.98 2.28
CA GLU A 893 -35.34 28.45 1.02
C GLU A 893 -34.22 28.92 0.07
N GLU A 894 -33.44 28.00 -0.52
CA GLU A 894 -32.69 28.24 -1.78
C GLU A 894 -32.06 26.95 -2.36
N VAL A 895 -32.82 25.84 -2.45
CA VAL A 895 -32.36 24.58 -3.08
C VAL A 895 -33.28 24.06 -4.20
N GLU A 896 -34.35 24.79 -4.57
CA GLU A 896 -35.33 24.29 -5.57
C GLU A 896 -35.34 25.04 -6.93
N SER A 897 -34.18 25.41 -7.49
CA SER A 897 -34.14 26.11 -8.79
C SER A 897 -33.03 25.67 -9.78
N TRP A 898 -32.55 24.42 -9.72
CA TRP A 898 -31.53 23.96 -10.69
C TRP A 898 -31.75 22.56 -11.31
N VAL A 899 -32.98 22.02 -11.24
CA VAL A 899 -33.28 20.65 -11.73
C VAL A 899 -34.22 20.60 -12.95
N GLU A 900 -34.75 21.70 -13.48
CA GLU A 900 -35.82 21.62 -14.51
C GLU A 900 -35.52 22.08 -15.95
N ASN A 901 -34.28 22.36 -16.37
CA ASN A 901 -34.06 22.74 -17.79
C ASN A 901 -32.74 22.26 -18.39
N ASN A 902 -32.55 20.96 -18.62
CA ASN A 902 -31.84 20.43 -19.80
C ASN A 902 -31.93 18.91 -19.91
N LEU A 903 -33.04 18.43 -20.48
CA LEU A 903 -33.16 17.08 -21.03
C LEU A 903 -32.96 17.19 -22.55
N ILE A 904 -31.81 16.76 -23.08
CA ILE A 904 -31.65 16.48 -24.52
C ILE A 904 -31.18 15.03 -24.68
N ILE A 905 -32.02 14.23 -25.32
CA ILE A 905 -31.75 12.87 -25.80
C ILE A 905 -30.84 12.97 -27.03
N VAL A 906 -29.68 12.30 -27.02
CA VAL A 906 -28.96 11.93 -28.25
C VAL A 906 -28.70 10.43 -28.22
N VAL A 907 -29.29 9.74 -29.20
CA VAL A 907 -29.04 8.34 -29.52
C VAL A 907 -27.95 8.28 -30.59
N GLY A 908 -26.91 7.47 -30.35
CA GLY A 908 -26.19 6.75 -31.40
C GLY A 908 -24.76 7.20 -31.76
N ALA A 909 -23.88 6.19 -31.73
CA ALA A 909 -22.66 5.97 -32.52
C ALA A 909 -21.32 6.57 -32.04
N GLY A 910 -20.49 5.68 -31.49
CA GLY A 910 -19.22 5.30 -32.12
C GLY A 910 -17.97 6.15 -31.86
N ALA A 911 -16.91 5.43 -31.46
CA ALA A 911 -15.48 5.74 -31.60
C ALA A 911 -14.73 6.42 -30.43
N GLY A 912 -13.69 5.70 -29.97
CA GLY A 912 -12.37 6.31 -29.72
C GLY A 912 -11.99 6.55 -28.26
N ILE A 913 -11.74 5.47 -27.49
CA ILE A 913 -11.06 5.58 -26.19
C ILE A 913 -9.55 5.51 -26.42
N VAL A 914 -8.84 6.59 -26.11
CA VAL A 914 -7.37 6.66 -26.06
C VAL A 914 -6.97 6.58 -24.59
N LEU A 915 -6.42 5.43 -24.17
CA LEU A 915 -5.83 5.21 -22.86
C LEU A 915 -4.36 5.67 -22.89
N LEU A 916 -4.02 6.66 -22.08
CA LEU A 916 -2.62 7.03 -21.81
C LEU A 916 -2.09 6.18 -20.66
N GLY A 917 -1.04 5.42 -20.97
CA GLY A 917 -0.38 4.52 -20.04
C GLY A 917 0.37 5.27 -18.92
N ILE A 918 0.12 4.80 -17.71
CA ILE A 918 0.97 5.04 -16.54
C ILE A 918 2.16 4.08 -16.68
N GLY A 919 3.37 4.62 -16.70
CA GLY A 919 4.59 3.83 -16.62
C GLY A 919 5.68 4.69 -16.03
N PHE A 920 5.97 4.52 -14.73
CA PHE A 920 7.25 4.84 -14.11
C PHE A 920 7.28 4.32 -12.66
N LEU A 921 7.84 3.12 -12.46
CA LEU A 921 8.37 2.68 -11.16
C LEU A 921 9.33 1.48 -11.33
N LEU A 922 10.38 1.63 -12.14
CA LEU A 922 11.50 0.68 -12.18
C LEU A 922 12.79 1.40 -12.56
N TYR A 923 13.47 2.04 -11.61
CA TYR A 923 14.91 2.26 -11.68
C TYR A 923 15.50 2.46 -10.27
N SER A 924 15.64 1.36 -9.53
CA SER A 924 16.60 1.22 -8.43
C SER A 924 16.87 -0.26 -8.19
N CYS A 925 17.52 -0.93 -9.15
CA CYS A 925 18.12 -2.25 -8.93
C CYS A 925 19.08 -2.62 -10.08
N MET A 926 20.25 -1.98 -10.12
CA MET A 926 21.44 -2.58 -10.73
C MET A 926 22.64 -2.30 -9.83
N GLY A 927 22.82 -3.16 -8.83
CA GLY A 927 24.07 -3.28 -8.06
C GLY A 927 24.70 -4.64 -8.34
N GLU A 928 25.80 -4.64 -9.07
CA GLU A 928 26.56 -5.83 -9.45
C GLU A 928 27.01 -6.66 -8.24
N LYS A 929 26.84 -7.98 -8.35
CA LYS A 929 27.43 -8.98 -7.45
C LYS A 929 28.96 -9.02 -7.62
N VAL A 930 29.71 -8.35 -6.74
CA VAL A 930 31.15 -8.60 -6.60
C VAL A 930 31.40 -9.60 -5.45
N LYS A 931 31.85 -10.80 -5.84
CA LYS A 931 32.31 -11.88 -4.94
C LYS A 931 33.55 -11.44 -4.14
N ALA A 932 33.41 -11.27 -2.82
CA ALA A 932 34.57 -11.20 -1.92
C ALA A 932 34.88 -12.57 -1.31
N LYS A 933 36.02 -13.14 -1.69
CA LYS A 933 36.63 -14.34 -1.07
C LYS A 933 37.07 -14.03 0.36
N GLY A 934 36.79 -14.94 1.28
CA GLY A 934 37.03 -14.76 2.71
C GLY A 934 38.50 -14.77 3.16
N LYS A 935 38.69 -14.26 4.38
CA LYS A 935 39.71 -14.66 5.36
C LYS A 935 39.23 -14.22 6.75
N GLY A 936 39.29 -15.14 7.71
CA GLY A 936 38.67 -15.00 9.03
C GLY A 936 39.52 -14.32 10.10
N MET A 937 38.87 -14.09 11.25
CA MET A 937 39.31 -13.82 12.63
C MET A 937 38.10 -13.12 13.28
N GLY A 938 37.63 -13.30 14.52
CA GLY A 938 37.99 -14.06 15.71
C GLY A 938 36.94 -13.69 16.78
N LYS A 939 36.78 -14.54 17.80
CA LYS A 939 35.75 -14.48 18.86
C LYS A 939 35.67 -13.16 19.64
N GLY A 940 34.44 -12.78 20.06
CA GLY A 940 34.17 -11.86 21.17
C GLY A 940 32.68 -11.58 21.32
N GLY A 941 32.06 -11.92 22.47
CA GLY A 941 30.61 -11.89 22.68
C GLY A 941 30.06 -10.67 23.43
N LYS A 942 28.72 -10.70 23.56
CA LYS A 942 27.81 -9.90 24.42
C LYS A 942 27.65 -8.40 24.11
N ASN A 943 26.51 -8.05 23.51
CA ASN A 943 25.45 -7.21 24.13
C ASN A 943 24.32 -6.98 23.11
N MET A 944 23.18 -7.63 23.34
CA MET A 944 21.89 -7.27 22.74
C MET A 944 21.30 -6.12 23.55
N GLY A 945 20.85 -5.07 22.87
CA GLY A 945 20.15 -3.93 23.46
C GLY A 945 20.40 -2.64 22.70
N ARG A 946 19.43 -2.25 21.86
CA ARG A 946 19.32 -1.06 20.97
C ARG A 946 19.46 -1.37 19.47
N SER A 947 18.37 -1.83 18.85
CA SER A 947 18.22 -1.88 17.39
C SER A 947 17.00 -1.10 16.88
N GLY A 948 16.55 -0.07 17.60
CA GLY A 948 15.43 0.78 17.17
C GLY A 948 15.82 2.13 16.55
N MET A 949 17.12 2.42 16.41
CA MET A 949 17.59 3.77 16.05
C MET A 949 18.67 3.81 14.96
N LYS A 950 19.07 2.65 14.41
CA LYS A 950 20.10 2.55 13.35
C LYS A 950 19.56 2.33 11.93
N GLN A 951 18.25 2.17 11.79
CA GLN A 951 17.61 2.03 10.48
C GLN A 951 17.20 3.37 9.84
N MET A 952 17.31 4.48 10.58
CA MET A 952 16.99 5.83 10.09
C MET A 952 18.16 6.56 9.41
N GLU A 953 19.41 6.08 9.54
CA GLU A 953 20.59 6.70 8.92
C GLU A 953 21.12 5.90 7.71
N LEU A 954 20.47 4.80 7.36
CA LEU A 954 20.79 3.95 6.20
C LEU A 954 19.70 3.99 5.11
N LEU A 955 18.61 4.70 5.37
CA LEU A 955 17.67 5.25 4.40
C LEU A 955 17.98 6.75 4.30
#